data_AF-Q5TKJ0-F1
#
_entry.id   AF-Q5TKJ0-F1
#
_cell.length_a   1.000
_cell.length_b   1.000
_cell.length_c   1.000
_cell.angle_alpha   90.00
_cell.angle_beta   90.00
_cell.angle_gamma   90.00
#
_symmetry.space_group_name_H-M   'P 1'
#
loop_
_entity.id
_entity.type
_entity.pdbx_description
1 polymer ?
#
loop_
_entity_poly.entity_id
_entity_poly.type
_entity_poly.pdbx_seq_one_letter_code
_entity_poly.pdbx_strand_id
1 'polypeptide(L)'
;MKGAMPPRPFMMPGPGGPMPPPQQFGLVETRPPLAAVLRPRFNIPGLHPSAAAASAAGKIASTYDLVESMRFLYVHVVKAKDLPAVSAAGTIDPFVEVKLGNFKGTTPVLGGNHNPSWKQVFAFSATHLQAHVLEVAVKAKDLAGGDDLIGRVGFDLSEVPIRVPPDSPLAPQWYRLENKRGEKTRGEIMLSVWLGTQADEAFPDAWHSDAHAAAGPGAVASTRAKVYFSPKLVYLRVAAIGAQDLVPLDASRPANFCVKLQLAGQVRRTRPGAPPGTLNPIWNEEFMFVVSEPFDEPLFVTVEDRVGPGRDEPLGRIMLPLNAAMPRHDHFGKPVEPRWYSLARPSDDPDKKEGKFASKIQLRMSLDFGYHVLDESTYYSSDLQPSSKHTRKPSIGILELGILGARNLIPMKGKDGRTTDAYCVAKYGPKWVRTRTILNTLNPQWNEQYTWEVFDPCTVITVVVFDNNQIGKNGDARDESIGKVRIRLSTLETDRVYTHFYPLLALKPSGLKKTGELHLAVRFTCTAWVNMIALYGRPLLPKMHYTQPISVMQLDYLRHQAMQIVAARLSRAEPPLRREVVEYMLDVGSHMFSLRRSKANFYRITSLFCGFAATAKWYDGIRSWRNPITTVLVHMLFLILICYPELILPTIFLYMFMIGLWNYRYKPRHPPYMDTKLCHAEFTNPDELDEEFDSFPSSRPADIVRMRYDRLRSVGGRVQTVVGDLATQGERAHALLSWRDPRATAIFIFLSLVVAIVLYVTPFQVLLVIAMLYLLRHPRFRSRMPSVPFNFYRRLPAKSDMLL
;
A
#
# COMPACT_ATOMS: atom_id res chain seq x y z
N MET A 1 -47.77 -13.44 -15.15
CA MET A 1 -46.83 -12.35 -14.79
C MET A 1 -45.66 -12.38 -15.77
N LYS A 2 -45.55 -11.35 -16.61
CA LYS A 2 -44.59 -11.26 -17.73
C LYS A 2 -43.19 -10.85 -17.23
N GLY A 3 -42.15 -11.50 -17.77
CA GLY A 3 -40.83 -10.89 -18.00
C GLY A 3 -39.67 -11.38 -17.14
N ALA A 4 -38.80 -12.23 -17.71
CA ALA A 4 -37.34 -12.13 -17.57
C ALA A 4 -36.63 -12.97 -18.65
N MET A 5 -35.64 -12.34 -19.30
CA MET A 5 -35.00 -12.67 -20.58
C MET A 5 -34.32 -14.05 -20.69
N PRO A 6 -34.18 -14.60 -21.92
CA PRO A 6 -33.38 -15.80 -22.16
C PRO A 6 -31.86 -15.48 -22.17
N PRO A 7 -31.00 -16.45 -21.83
CA PRO A 7 -29.56 -16.23 -21.78
C PRO A 7 -28.99 -16.16 -23.20
N ARG A 8 -28.33 -15.04 -23.55
CA ARG A 8 -27.58 -14.89 -24.81
C ARG A 8 -26.63 -16.08 -25.00
N PRO A 9 -26.56 -16.68 -26.19
CA PRO A 9 -25.56 -17.70 -26.48
C PRO A 9 -24.20 -17.03 -26.62
N PHE A 10 -23.17 -17.67 -26.08
CA PHE A 10 -21.78 -17.33 -26.39
C PHE A 10 -21.58 -17.44 -27.90
N MET A 11 -21.49 -16.30 -28.58
CA MET A 11 -20.99 -16.22 -29.95
C MET A 11 -19.47 -16.35 -29.89
N MET A 12 -18.95 -17.40 -30.51
CA MET A 12 -17.57 -17.42 -30.99
C MET A 12 -17.36 -16.17 -31.85
N PRO A 13 -16.29 -15.38 -31.66
CA PRO A 13 -16.02 -14.28 -32.56
C PRO A 13 -15.63 -14.88 -33.90
N GLY A 14 -16.51 -14.76 -34.90
CA GLY A 14 -16.15 -15.00 -36.29
C GLY A 14 -15.02 -14.04 -36.71
N PRO A 15 -14.15 -14.44 -37.63
CA PRO A 15 -13.11 -13.55 -38.14
C PRO A 15 -13.82 -12.45 -38.95
N GLY A 16 -13.91 -11.23 -38.40
CA GLY A 16 -14.46 -10.07 -39.11
C GLY A 16 -15.56 -9.26 -38.42
N GLY A 17 -15.91 -9.54 -37.15
CA GLY A 17 -16.80 -8.64 -36.40
C GLY A 17 -16.11 -7.30 -36.06
N PRO A 18 -16.80 -6.15 -36.12
CA PRO A 18 -16.21 -4.86 -35.74
C PRO A 18 -15.71 -4.95 -34.30
N MET A 19 -14.49 -4.45 -34.04
CA MET A 19 -13.94 -4.39 -32.70
C MET A 19 -14.99 -3.78 -31.76
N PRO A 20 -15.25 -4.37 -30.58
CA PRO A 20 -16.17 -3.78 -29.64
C PRO A 20 -15.71 -2.34 -29.36
N PRO A 21 -16.64 -1.37 -29.23
CA PRO A 21 -16.27 0.02 -29.02
C PRO A 21 -15.28 0.10 -27.85
N PRO A 22 -14.24 0.94 -27.95
CA PRO A 22 -13.20 1.01 -26.93
C PRO A 22 -13.87 1.18 -25.56
N GLN A 23 -13.64 0.22 -24.66
CA GLN A 23 -14.24 0.27 -23.33
C GLN A 23 -13.80 1.59 -22.70
N GLN A 24 -14.75 2.46 -22.38
CA GLN A 24 -14.48 3.81 -21.87
C GLN A 24 -13.56 3.79 -20.63
N PHE A 25 -13.59 2.69 -19.88
CA PHE A 25 -12.81 2.42 -18.68
C PHE A 25 -11.80 1.27 -18.86
N GLY A 26 -11.39 0.98 -20.10
CA GLY A 26 -10.40 -0.06 -20.41
C GLY A 26 -8.96 0.42 -20.23
N LEU A 27 -8.06 -0.54 -20.00
CA LEU A 27 -6.62 -0.32 -20.00
C LEU A 27 -6.12 -0.07 -21.44
N VAL A 28 -5.20 0.87 -21.64
CA VAL A 28 -4.60 1.15 -22.96
C VAL A 28 -3.12 0.82 -22.92
N GLU A 29 -2.68 -0.17 -23.69
CA GLU A 29 -1.27 -0.50 -23.85
C GLU A 29 -0.54 0.59 -24.64
N THR A 30 0.69 0.89 -24.23
CA THR A 30 1.52 1.95 -24.80
C THR A 30 2.92 1.45 -25.05
N ARG A 31 3.68 2.15 -25.90
CA ARG A 31 5.10 1.86 -26.15
C ARG A 31 5.93 3.14 -26.04
N PRO A 32 6.01 3.76 -24.85
CA PRO A 32 6.90 4.88 -24.62
C PRO A 32 8.36 4.46 -24.93
N PRO A 33 9.22 5.40 -25.35
CA PRO A 33 10.61 5.13 -25.74
C PRO A 33 11.51 4.88 -24.51
N LEU A 34 11.15 3.89 -23.70
CA LEU A 34 11.86 3.52 -22.47
C LEU A 34 13.10 2.70 -22.80
N ALA A 35 14.21 2.98 -22.10
CA ALA A 35 15.44 2.21 -22.28
C ALA A 35 15.23 0.70 -22.07
N ALA A 36 14.36 0.31 -21.12
CA ALA A 36 14.00 -1.09 -20.88
C ALA A 36 13.34 -1.76 -22.09
N VAL A 37 12.49 -1.04 -22.82
CA VAL A 37 11.72 -1.55 -23.96
C VAL A 37 12.56 -1.57 -25.24
N LEU A 38 13.53 -0.66 -25.35
CA LEU A 38 14.40 -0.52 -26.52
C LEU A 38 15.60 -1.50 -26.52
N ARG A 39 16.04 -1.98 -25.35
CA ARG A 39 17.18 -2.91 -25.20
C ARG A 39 17.07 -4.30 -25.87
N PRO A 40 15.91 -4.92 -26.17
CA PRO A 40 15.89 -6.31 -26.66
C PRO A 40 16.41 -6.55 -28.09
N ARG A 41 16.97 -5.56 -28.80
CA ARG A 41 17.45 -5.76 -30.19
C ARG A 41 18.95 -6.05 -30.36
N PHE A 42 19.75 -6.07 -29.30
CA PHE A 42 21.20 -6.33 -29.38
C PHE A 42 21.65 -7.72 -28.88
N ASN A 43 20.84 -8.76 -29.05
CA ASN A 43 21.37 -10.13 -29.10
C ASN A 43 21.82 -10.42 -30.54
N ILE A 44 23.01 -9.91 -30.90
CA ILE A 44 23.73 -10.36 -32.08
C ILE A 44 24.28 -11.77 -31.75
N PRO A 45 23.98 -12.81 -32.54
CA PRO A 45 24.61 -14.11 -32.37
C PRO A 45 26.13 -13.97 -32.59
N GLY A 46 26.94 -14.16 -31.55
CA GLY A 46 28.41 -14.21 -31.68
C GLY A 46 29.24 -13.54 -30.59
N LEU A 47 28.66 -12.71 -29.73
CA LEU A 47 29.40 -12.14 -28.59
C LEU A 47 28.94 -12.84 -27.30
N HIS A 48 29.79 -13.73 -26.77
CA HIS A 48 29.58 -14.38 -25.47
C HIS A 48 30.11 -13.48 -24.34
N PRO A 49 29.28 -12.76 -23.59
CA PRO A 49 29.63 -12.43 -22.22
C PRO A 49 29.56 -13.71 -21.40
N SER A 50 30.51 -13.93 -20.50
CA SER A 50 30.54 -15.12 -19.66
C SER A 50 29.19 -15.31 -18.95
N ALA A 51 28.64 -16.52 -19.01
CA ALA A 51 27.31 -16.85 -18.50
C ALA A 51 27.13 -16.55 -16.99
N ALA A 52 28.24 -16.45 -16.25
CA ALA A 52 28.26 -16.11 -14.83
C ALA A 52 28.18 -14.59 -14.56
N ALA A 53 28.80 -13.73 -15.38
CA ALA A 53 28.77 -12.29 -15.18
C ALA A 53 27.46 -11.64 -15.68
N ALA A 54 26.86 -12.17 -16.75
CA ALA A 54 25.62 -11.63 -17.31
C ALA A 54 24.37 -11.94 -16.45
N SER A 55 24.38 -13.02 -15.66
CA SER A 55 23.16 -13.47 -14.96
C SER A 55 22.86 -12.75 -13.63
N ALA A 56 23.87 -12.14 -13.00
CA ALA A 56 23.73 -11.42 -11.72
C ALA A 56 23.82 -9.89 -11.86
N ALA A 57 24.72 -9.37 -12.70
CA ALA A 57 24.85 -7.92 -12.94
C ALA A 57 23.91 -7.40 -14.04
N GLY A 58 23.44 -8.26 -14.94
CA GLY A 58 22.59 -7.87 -16.07
C GLY A 58 21.08 -7.82 -15.80
N LYS A 59 20.61 -8.36 -14.66
CA LYS A 59 19.17 -8.43 -14.36
C LYS A 59 18.58 -7.17 -13.75
N ILE A 60 19.38 -6.36 -13.07
CA ILE A 60 18.95 -5.06 -12.57
C ILE A 60 19.39 -4.06 -13.63
N ALA A 61 18.54 -3.92 -14.65
CA ALA A 61 18.70 -2.84 -15.61
C ALA A 61 18.76 -1.50 -14.85
N SER A 62 19.45 -0.49 -15.41
CA SER A 62 19.71 0.79 -14.74
C SER A 62 18.46 1.32 -14.03
N THR A 63 18.60 1.84 -12.82
CA THR A 63 17.51 2.24 -11.88
C THR A 63 16.43 3.18 -12.43
N TYR A 64 16.58 3.65 -13.68
CA TYR A 64 15.74 4.62 -14.36
C TYR A 64 15.38 4.19 -15.81
N ASP A 65 15.38 2.89 -16.13
CA ASP A 65 15.08 2.39 -17.47
C ASP A 65 13.58 2.26 -17.81
N LEU A 66 12.69 2.44 -16.84
CA LEU A 66 11.22 2.43 -16.98
C LEU A 66 10.61 3.83 -17.10
N VAL A 67 11.44 4.87 -17.21
CA VAL A 67 10.99 6.27 -17.37
C VAL A 67 11.73 6.95 -18.50
N GLU A 68 11.13 8.01 -19.05
CA GLU A 68 11.79 8.84 -20.06
C GLU A 68 12.77 9.80 -19.38
N SER A 69 13.97 9.96 -19.94
CA SER A 69 14.99 10.84 -19.35
C SER A 69 14.58 12.31 -19.47
N MET A 70 14.41 13.00 -18.33
CA MET A 70 14.17 14.43 -18.26
C MET A 70 15.44 15.14 -17.85
N ARG A 71 15.85 16.17 -18.59
CA ARG A 71 17.09 16.92 -18.32
C ARG A 71 16.81 18.10 -17.39
N PHE A 72 17.71 18.32 -16.44
CA PHE A 72 17.69 19.44 -15.51
C PHE A 72 19.05 20.10 -15.43
N LEU A 73 19.08 21.43 -15.35
CA LEU A 73 20.26 22.16 -14.91
C LEU A 73 20.23 22.26 -13.39
N TYR A 74 21.21 21.66 -12.73
CA TYR A 74 21.36 21.74 -11.29
C TYR A 74 22.35 22.82 -10.89
N VAL A 75 22.02 23.56 -9.83
CA VAL A 75 22.87 24.57 -9.20
C VAL A 75 22.88 24.31 -7.70
N HIS A 76 24.01 23.86 -7.17
CA HIS A 76 24.18 23.64 -5.74
C HIS A 76 24.91 24.81 -5.12
N VAL A 77 24.17 25.65 -4.39
CA VAL A 77 24.69 26.79 -3.65
C VAL A 77 25.09 26.31 -2.25
N VAL A 78 26.40 26.21 -1.99
CA VAL A 78 26.90 25.59 -0.75
C VAL A 78 27.08 26.64 0.35
N LYS A 79 28.00 27.57 0.16
CA LYS A 79 28.38 28.60 1.13
C LYS A 79 29.06 29.78 0.45
N ALA A 80 29.19 30.90 1.14
CA ALA A 80 30.04 32.02 0.74
C ALA A 80 31.04 32.35 1.85
N LYS A 81 32.08 33.11 1.51
CA LYS A 81 33.05 33.65 2.48
C LYS A 81 33.44 35.08 2.13
N ASP A 82 33.92 35.79 3.14
CA ASP A 82 34.49 37.14 3.00
C ASP A 82 33.55 38.15 2.32
N LEU A 83 32.23 38.02 2.57
CA LEU A 83 31.23 38.92 1.99
C LEU A 83 31.42 40.36 2.52
N PRO A 84 31.56 41.36 1.65
CA PRO A 84 31.78 42.76 2.07
C PRO A 84 30.53 43.36 2.73
N ALA A 85 30.72 44.13 3.80
CA ALA A 85 29.64 44.85 4.47
C ALA A 85 28.95 45.85 3.52
N VAL A 86 27.61 45.86 3.57
CA VAL A 86 26.79 46.69 2.69
C VAL A 86 26.25 47.94 3.42
N SER A 87 26.15 47.89 4.75
CA SER A 87 25.65 48.99 5.58
C SER A 87 26.69 49.44 6.63
N ALA A 88 26.57 50.69 7.08
CA ALA A 88 27.43 51.29 8.11
C ALA A 88 27.34 50.59 9.48
N ALA A 89 26.29 49.78 9.72
CA ALA A 89 26.10 49.00 10.95
C ALA A 89 26.90 47.68 10.97
N GLY A 90 27.54 47.29 9.86
CA GLY A 90 28.42 46.12 9.79
C GLY A 90 27.72 44.75 9.75
N THR A 91 26.40 44.68 9.88
CA THR A 91 25.64 43.41 9.77
C THR A 91 25.14 43.17 8.34
N ILE A 92 25.29 41.93 7.86
CA ILE A 92 24.77 41.47 6.56
C ILE A 92 23.74 40.37 6.78
N ASP A 93 22.63 40.45 6.06
CA ASP A 93 21.61 39.40 5.96
C ASP A 93 21.61 38.84 4.53
N PRO A 94 22.56 37.94 4.17
CA PRO A 94 22.78 37.55 2.80
C PRO A 94 21.84 36.41 2.39
N PHE A 95 21.47 36.43 1.11
CA PHE A 95 20.83 35.34 0.40
C PHE A 95 21.36 35.27 -1.03
N VAL A 96 21.15 34.14 -1.69
CA VAL A 96 21.54 33.91 -3.07
C VAL A 96 20.30 33.84 -3.94
N GLU A 97 20.32 34.58 -5.04
CA GLU A 97 19.36 34.53 -6.12
C GLU A 97 19.97 33.78 -7.30
N VAL A 98 19.34 32.69 -7.71
CA VAL A 98 19.71 31.92 -8.88
C VAL A 98 18.67 32.19 -9.96
N LYS A 99 19.10 32.76 -11.09
CA LYS A 99 18.23 33.22 -12.17
C LYS A 99 18.65 32.62 -13.49
N LEU A 100 17.67 32.10 -14.22
CA LEU A 100 17.86 31.55 -15.56
C LEU A 100 16.66 31.95 -16.44
N GLY A 101 16.88 32.93 -17.32
CA GLY A 101 15.81 33.55 -18.07
C GLY A 101 14.75 34.16 -17.16
N ASN A 102 13.51 33.65 -17.27
CA ASN A 102 12.36 34.10 -16.47
C ASN A 102 12.25 33.38 -15.12
N PHE A 103 12.99 32.29 -14.91
CA PHE A 103 12.92 31.54 -13.66
C PHE A 103 13.90 32.12 -12.65
N LYS A 104 13.40 32.34 -11.42
CA LYS A 104 14.18 32.88 -10.30
C LYS A 104 13.90 32.04 -9.05
N GLY A 105 14.95 31.53 -8.45
CA GLY A 105 14.94 30.87 -7.14
C GLY A 105 15.79 31.65 -6.15
N THR A 106 15.40 31.68 -4.89
CA THR A 106 16.17 32.34 -3.82
C THR A 106 16.42 31.39 -2.66
N THR A 107 17.57 31.55 -2.00
CA THR A 107 17.87 30.85 -0.74
C THR A 107 17.24 31.58 0.45
N PRO A 108 17.11 30.91 1.62
CA PRO A 108 16.81 31.59 2.87
C PRO A 108 17.82 32.69 3.18
N VAL A 109 17.34 33.75 3.84
CA VAL A 109 18.16 34.86 4.34
C VAL A 109 18.80 34.44 5.67
N LEU A 110 20.12 34.62 5.81
CA LEU A 110 20.86 34.21 7.00
C LEU A 110 21.41 35.42 7.78
N GLY A 111 20.77 35.82 8.87
CA GLY A 111 21.11 37.07 9.55
C GLY A 111 22.53 37.13 10.13
N GLY A 112 23.19 38.28 9.98
CA GLY A 112 24.46 38.63 10.65
C GLY A 112 25.68 37.77 10.33
N ASN A 113 25.77 37.15 9.15
CA ASN A 113 26.83 36.20 8.82
C ASN A 113 27.55 36.53 7.50
N HIS A 114 28.84 36.89 7.58
CA HIS A 114 29.71 37.13 6.42
C HIS A 114 30.20 35.85 5.72
N ASN A 115 30.00 34.68 6.36
CA ASN A 115 30.37 33.36 5.87
C ASN A 115 29.14 32.41 5.88
N PRO A 116 28.05 32.76 5.17
CA PRO A 116 26.80 32.01 5.18
C PRO A 116 26.95 30.62 4.54
N SER A 117 26.19 29.65 5.03
CA SER A 117 26.12 28.29 4.47
C SER A 117 24.67 27.88 4.25
N TRP A 118 24.25 27.78 2.99
CA TRP A 118 22.86 27.45 2.61
C TRP A 118 22.66 25.96 2.29
N LYS A 119 23.62 25.32 1.61
CA LYS A 119 23.53 23.91 1.16
C LYS A 119 22.23 23.61 0.41
N GLN A 120 21.87 24.48 -0.53
CA GLN A 120 20.61 24.40 -1.26
C GLN A 120 20.85 24.10 -2.74
N VAL A 121 20.07 23.17 -3.28
CA VAL A 121 20.12 22.81 -4.71
C VAL A 121 18.90 23.40 -5.42
N PHE A 122 19.13 23.93 -6.61
CA PHE A 122 18.12 24.38 -7.56
C PHE A 122 18.18 23.49 -8.80
N ALA A 123 17.04 23.16 -9.37
CA ALA A 123 16.88 22.35 -10.57
C ALA A 123 15.98 23.11 -11.55
N PHE A 124 16.54 23.48 -12.70
CA PHE A 124 15.80 24.14 -13.78
C PHE A 124 15.47 23.12 -14.86
N SER A 125 14.19 22.95 -15.18
CA SER A 125 13.78 22.02 -16.24
C SER A 125 14.31 22.48 -17.60
N ALA A 126 15.03 21.60 -18.30
CA ALA A 126 15.59 21.89 -19.61
C ALA A 126 14.51 22.20 -20.67
N THR A 127 13.29 21.70 -20.48
CA THR A 127 12.17 21.90 -21.43
C THR A 127 11.75 23.35 -21.59
N HIS A 128 12.07 24.22 -20.63
CA HIS A 128 11.69 25.63 -20.63
C HIS A 128 12.89 26.58 -20.69
N LEU A 129 14.09 26.07 -20.99
CA LEU A 129 15.30 26.88 -21.09
C LEU A 129 15.39 27.58 -22.46
N GLN A 130 15.07 28.87 -22.48
CA GLN A 130 15.35 29.75 -23.63
C GLN A 130 16.62 30.59 -23.46
N ALA A 131 17.13 30.70 -22.22
CA ALA A 131 18.31 31.50 -21.91
C ALA A 131 19.59 30.63 -21.94
N HIS A 132 20.70 31.23 -22.40
CA HIS A 132 22.01 30.58 -22.47
C HIS A 132 22.93 30.88 -21.29
N VAL A 133 22.54 31.82 -20.42
CA VAL A 133 23.36 32.26 -19.28
C VAL A 133 22.59 32.06 -17.98
N LEU A 134 23.23 31.35 -17.04
CA LEU A 134 22.80 31.24 -15.66
C LEU A 134 23.46 32.35 -14.84
N GLU A 135 22.66 33.15 -14.13
CA GLU A 135 23.14 34.17 -13.20
C GLU A 135 22.94 33.72 -11.74
N VAL A 136 24.01 33.76 -10.95
CA VAL A 136 23.96 33.53 -9.50
C VAL A 136 24.40 34.81 -8.80
N ALA A 137 23.48 35.48 -8.11
CA ALA A 137 23.70 36.76 -7.45
C ALA A 137 23.57 36.63 -5.93
N VAL A 138 24.58 37.08 -5.18
CA VAL A 138 24.53 37.23 -3.73
C VAL A 138 24.00 38.63 -3.41
N LYS A 139 22.94 38.70 -2.60
CA LYS A 139 22.28 39.94 -2.21
C LYS A 139 22.15 40.03 -0.69
N ALA A 140 22.10 41.24 -0.15
CA ALA A 140 21.76 41.52 1.23
C ALA A 140 20.32 42.03 1.30
N LYS A 141 19.52 41.49 2.21
CA LYS A 141 18.16 41.97 2.45
C LYS A 141 18.21 43.22 3.33
N ASP A 142 17.66 44.34 2.86
CA ASP A 142 17.53 45.57 3.63
C ASP A 142 16.11 45.74 4.21
N LEU A 143 16.02 46.27 5.42
CA LEU A 143 14.78 46.60 6.12
C LEU A 143 13.96 47.66 5.37
N ALA A 144 14.60 48.49 4.54
CA ALA A 144 13.95 49.53 3.73
C ALA A 144 13.33 49.02 2.40
N GLY A 145 13.42 47.72 2.09
CA GLY A 145 12.73 47.09 0.96
C GLY A 145 13.50 47.06 -0.37
N GLY A 146 14.75 47.53 -0.41
CA GLY A 146 15.65 47.38 -1.55
C GLY A 146 16.73 46.32 -1.29
N ASP A 147 16.72 45.20 -2.02
CA ASP A 147 17.78 44.20 -1.89
C ASP A 147 19.08 44.69 -2.56
N ASP A 148 20.16 44.81 -1.78
CA ASP A 148 21.45 45.27 -2.29
C ASP A 148 22.29 44.13 -2.87
N LEU A 149 22.76 44.31 -4.11
CA LEU A 149 23.65 43.34 -4.76
C LEU A 149 25.06 43.41 -4.17
N ILE A 150 25.49 42.33 -3.51
CA ILE A 150 26.86 42.16 -3.02
C ILE A 150 27.78 41.79 -4.20
N GLY A 151 27.35 40.83 -5.02
CA GLY A 151 28.04 40.47 -6.25
C GLY A 151 27.40 39.28 -6.95
N ARG A 152 27.86 38.96 -8.16
CA ARG A 152 27.29 37.89 -8.99
C ARG A 152 28.37 37.06 -9.70
N VAL A 153 27.98 35.90 -10.20
CA VAL A 153 28.74 35.07 -11.14
C VAL A 153 27.80 34.58 -12.25
N GLY A 154 28.30 34.53 -13.49
CA GLY A 154 27.58 34.02 -14.65
C GLY A 154 28.19 32.73 -15.18
N PHE A 155 27.35 31.82 -15.68
CA PHE A 155 27.78 30.59 -16.37
C PHE A 155 27.12 30.51 -17.74
N ASP A 156 27.93 30.29 -18.79
CA ASP A 156 27.40 29.89 -20.09
C ASP A 156 27.00 28.41 -20.03
N LEU A 157 25.76 28.10 -20.40
CA LEU A 157 25.24 26.73 -20.37
C LEU A 157 25.98 25.77 -21.30
N SER A 158 26.66 26.27 -22.32
CA SER A 158 27.48 25.45 -23.24
C SER A 158 28.74 24.88 -22.57
N GLU A 159 29.21 25.51 -21.49
CA GLU A 159 30.39 25.10 -20.74
C GLU A 159 30.05 24.23 -19.52
N VAL A 160 28.75 24.07 -19.21
CA VAL A 160 28.30 23.31 -18.05
C VAL A 160 28.49 21.80 -18.29
N PRO A 161 29.18 21.08 -17.38
CA PRO A 161 29.41 19.66 -17.53
C PRO A 161 28.11 18.85 -17.43
N ILE A 162 28.01 17.79 -18.24
CA ILE A 162 26.92 16.80 -18.16
C ILE A 162 27.32 15.69 -17.19
N ARG A 163 26.40 15.30 -16.32
CA ARG A 163 26.55 14.20 -15.37
C ARG A 163 25.32 13.29 -15.46
N VAL A 164 25.54 11.98 -15.57
CA VAL A 164 24.45 11.00 -15.45
C VAL A 164 24.90 9.87 -14.52
N PRO A 165 24.13 9.52 -13.47
CA PRO A 165 24.48 8.37 -12.64
C PRO A 165 24.79 7.12 -13.47
N PRO A 166 25.88 6.39 -13.17
CA PRO A 166 26.62 6.36 -11.90
C PRO A 166 27.79 7.35 -11.78
N ASP A 167 27.91 8.35 -12.68
CA ASP A 167 28.98 9.36 -12.59
C ASP A 167 29.07 10.00 -11.20
N SER A 168 30.29 10.18 -10.71
CA SER A 168 30.54 10.78 -9.40
C SER A 168 29.97 12.21 -9.31
N PRO A 169 29.51 12.65 -8.13
CA PRO A 169 29.02 14.02 -7.95
C PRO A 169 30.13 15.04 -8.24
N LEU A 170 29.77 16.13 -8.91
CA LEU A 170 30.71 17.22 -9.23
C LEU A 170 31.12 17.95 -7.95
N ALA A 171 32.42 18.10 -7.71
CA ALA A 171 32.93 18.81 -6.54
C ALA A 171 32.58 20.32 -6.63
N PRO A 172 32.02 20.93 -5.57
CA PRO A 172 31.81 22.38 -5.51
C PRO A 172 33.12 23.16 -5.62
N GLN A 173 33.10 24.27 -6.37
CA GLN A 173 34.26 25.13 -6.59
C GLN A 173 33.99 26.54 -6.08
N TRP A 174 35.06 27.27 -5.77
CA TRP A 174 35.00 28.68 -5.36
C TRP A 174 35.03 29.60 -6.58
N TYR A 175 34.11 30.54 -6.61
CA TYR A 175 34.01 31.59 -7.61
C TYR A 175 34.10 32.96 -6.94
N ARG A 176 34.91 33.85 -7.49
CA ARG A 176 34.95 35.26 -7.06
C ARG A 176 33.74 36.01 -7.60
N LEU A 177 33.12 36.78 -6.72
CA LEU A 177 31.93 37.55 -7.06
C LEU A 177 32.29 38.86 -7.78
N GLU A 178 31.55 39.22 -8.82
CA GLU A 178 31.68 40.47 -9.54
C GLU A 178 30.65 41.50 -9.07
N ASN A 179 31.07 42.76 -8.87
CA ASN A 179 30.18 43.84 -8.50
C ASN A 179 29.32 44.33 -9.69
N LYS A 180 28.48 45.35 -9.47
CA LYS A 180 27.66 45.96 -10.54
C LYS A 180 28.48 46.48 -11.74
N ARG A 181 29.76 46.81 -11.55
CA ARG A 181 30.70 47.31 -12.57
C ARG A 181 31.50 46.20 -13.26
N GLY A 182 31.32 44.93 -12.87
CA GLY A 182 32.09 43.79 -13.38
C GLY A 182 33.46 43.60 -12.72
N GLU A 183 33.76 44.35 -11.66
CA GLU A 183 35.03 44.21 -10.93
C GLU A 183 34.93 43.10 -9.90
N LYS A 184 35.99 42.30 -9.76
CA LYS A 184 36.05 41.23 -8.76
C LYS A 184 36.08 41.80 -7.35
N THR A 185 35.14 41.38 -6.52
CA THR A 185 35.06 41.71 -5.10
C THR A 185 35.92 40.77 -4.26
N ARG A 186 36.07 41.07 -2.97
CA ARG A 186 36.76 40.22 -2.00
C ARG A 186 35.97 38.95 -1.65
N GLY A 187 34.65 38.98 -1.84
CA GLY A 187 33.75 37.87 -1.51
C GLY A 187 33.82 36.74 -2.52
N GLU A 188 33.75 35.51 -2.03
CA GLU A 188 33.74 34.30 -2.85
C GLU A 188 32.52 33.44 -2.51
N ILE A 189 31.94 32.80 -3.53
CA ILE A 189 30.84 31.83 -3.38
C ILE A 189 31.31 30.45 -3.81
N MET A 190 30.96 29.44 -3.01
CA MET A 190 31.21 28.03 -3.31
C MET A 190 29.96 27.39 -3.88
N LEU A 191 30.03 26.92 -5.12
CA LEU A 191 28.90 26.29 -5.81
C LEU A 191 29.34 25.26 -6.86
N SER A 192 28.43 24.38 -7.28
CA SER A 192 28.60 23.52 -8.44
C SER A 192 27.40 23.65 -9.38
N VAL A 193 27.66 23.62 -10.69
CA VAL A 193 26.65 23.68 -11.75
C VAL A 193 26.86 22.49 -12.68
N TRP A 194 25.81 21.74 -12.97
CA TRP A 194 25.89 20.60 -13.89
C TRP A 194 24.55 20.34 -14.58
N LEU A 195 24.59 19.74 -15.77
CA LEU A 195 23.43 19.21 -16.46
C LEU A 195 23.24 17.75 -16.06
N GLY A 196 22.13 17.45 -15.40
CA GLY A 196 21.78 16.10 -14.95
C GLY A 196 20.41 15.66 -15.44
N THR A 197 19.93 14.55 -14.88
CA THR A 197 18.57 14.05 -15.12
C THR A 197 17.81 13.92 -13.80
N GLN A 198 16.55 13.45 -13.86
CA GLN A 198 15.80 13.10 -12.65
C GLN A 198 16.38 11.90 -11.87
N ALA A 199 17.37 11.21 -12.44
CA ALA A 199 18.10 10.14 -11.76
C ALA A 199 19.12 10.65 -10.72
N ASP A 200 19.40 11.95 -10.74
CA ASP A 200 20.38 12.57 -9.86
C ASP A 200 19.95 12.50 -8.39
N GLU A 201 20.89 12.22 -7.49
CA GLU A 201 20.66 12.17 -6.04
C GLU A 201 20.13 13.49 -5.48
N ALA A 202 20.45 14.61 -6.14
CA ALA A 202 19.97 15.92 -5.75
C ALA A 202 18.51 16.21 -6.15
N PHE A 203 17.92 15.41 -7.06
CA PHE A 203 16.59 15.64 -7.62
C PHE A 203 15.46 15.77 -6.57
N PRO A 204 15.35 14.88 -5.54
CA PRO A 204 14.23 14.93 -4.60
C PRO A 204 14.26 16.16 -3.69
N ASP A 205 15.45 16.64 -3.32
CA ASP A 205 15.63 17.74 -2.37
C ASP A 205 15.79 19.11 -3.03
N ALA A 206 16.01 19.15 -4.35
CA ALA A 206 16.16 20.39 -5.11
C ALA A 206 14.88 21.24 -5.11
N TRP A 207 15.06 22.56 -5.14
CA TRP A 207 14.03 23.49 -5.57
C TRP A 207 13.84 23.37 -7.07
N HIS A 208 12.61 23.22 -7.56
CA HIS A 208 12.35 23.05 -8.98
C HIS A 208 11.71 24.28 -9.60
N SER A 209 12.19 24.70 -10.78
CA SER A 209 11.73 25.92 -11.45
C SER A 209 10.28 25.86 -11.95
N ASP A 210 9.75 24.66 -12.20
CA ASP A 210 8.34 24.44 -12.57
C ASP A 210 7.38 24.64 -11.38
N ALA A 211 7.88 24.65 -10.13
CA ALA A 211 7.09 24.92 -8.94
C ALA A 211 6.97 26.43 -8.59
N HIS A 212 7.47 27.34 -9.44
CA HIS A 212 7.50 28.79 -9.16
C HIS A 212 6.11 29.42 -8.93
N ALA A 213 5.04 28.78 -9.41
CA ALA A 213 3.65 29.24 -9.20
C ALA A 213 3.12 28.96 -7.77
N ALA A 214 3.85 28.19 -6.95
CA ALA A 214 3.48 27.90 -5.57
C ALA A 214 3.61 29.15 -4.68
N ALA A 215 2.63 29.38 -3.79
CA ALA A 215 2.55 30.58 -2.97
C ALA A 215 3.57 30.56 -1.79
N GLY A 216 4.84 30.84 -2.08
CA GLY A 216 5.89 31.03 -1.08
C GLY A 216 6.67 29.77 -0.69
N PRO A 217 7.66 29.88 0.22
CA PRO A 217 8.66 28.83 0.47
C PRO A 217 8.06 27.52 1.01
N GLY A 218 7.07 27.61 1.90
CA GLY A 218 6.38 26.42 2.44
C GLY A 218 5.58 25.66 1.38
N ALA A 219 4.95 26.40 0.45
CA ALA A 219 4.23 25.80 -0.67
C ALA A 219 5.18 25.13 -1.68
N VAL A 220 6.41 25.64 -1.84
CA VAL A 220 7.41 24.96 -2.66
C VAL A 220 7.95 23.70 -1.99
N ALA A 221 8.12 23.69 -0.66
CA ALA A 221 8.51 22.48 0.05
C ALA A 221 7.47 21.36 -0.12
N SER A 222 6.18 21.72 -0.19
CA SER A 222 5.09 20.77 -0.42
C SER A 222 5.02 20.23 -1.87
N THR A 223 5.83 20.71 -2.82
CA THR A 223 5.89 20.13 -4.19
C THR A 223 6.95 19.04 -4.38
N ARG A 224 7.81 18.80 -3.37
CA ARG A 224 8.95 17.87 -3.51
C ARG A 224 8.55 16.40 -3.59
N ALA A 225 9.37 15.62 -4.29
CA ALA A 225 9.30 14.17 -4.25
C ALA A 225 9.86 13.66 -2.92
N LYS A 226 9.36 12.53 -2.42
CA LYS A 226 9.81 11.98 -1.14
C LYS A 226 9.57 10.48 -1.02
N VAL A 227 10.53 9.80 -0.41
CA VAL A 227 10.39 8.42 0.06
C VAL A 227 10.14 8.43 1.57
N TYR A 228 9.13 7.70 2.01
CA TYR A 228 8.79 7.53 3.42
C TYR A 228 8.81 6.05 3.80
N PHE A 229 8.93 5.81 5.10
CA PHE A 229 8.87 4.47 5.66
C PHE A 229 7.84 4.41 6.79
N SER A 230 6.92 3.44 6.72
CA SER A 230 6.02 3.11 7.82
C SER A 230 6.84 2.76 9.06
N PRO A 231 6.40 3.20 10.26
CA PRO A 231 7.01 2.76 11.50
C PRO A 231 6.87 1.26 11.66
N LYS A 232 7.84 0.62 12.32
CA LYS A 232 7.76 -0.81 12.63
C LYS A 232 6.75 -1.01 13.75
N LEU A 233 5.65 -1.68 13.43
CA LEU A 233 4.55 -1.94 14.35
C LEU A 233 4.68 -3.30 15.04
N VAL A 234 4.24 -3.40 16.28
CA VAL A 234 4.20 -4.62 17.11
C VAL A 234 2.90 -4.66 17.91
N TYR A 235 2.40 -5.86 18.23
CA TYR A 235 1.28 -5.99 19.17
C TYR A 235 1.80 -6.06 20.61
N LEU A 236 1.29 -5.17 21.47
CA LEU A 236 1.44 -5.29 22.92
C LEU A 236 0.23 -6.05 23.46
N ARG A 237 0.46 -7.17 24.13
CA ARG A 237 -0.57 -7.95 24.83
C ARG A 237 -0.49 -7.66 26.31
N VAL A 238 -1.62 -7.30 26.92
CA VAL A 238 -1.74 -6.98 28.34
C VAL A 238 -2.89 -7.78 28.93
N ALA A 239 -2.62 -8.68 29.87
CA ALA A 239 -3.64 -9.34 30.65
C ALA A 239 -3.74 -8.70 32.05
N ALA A 240 -4.92 -8.17 32.37
CA ALA A 240 -5.30 -7.72 33.70
C ALA A 240 -5.88 -8.92 34.46
N ILE A 241 -5.12 -9.45 35.42
CA ILE A 241 -5.44 -10.73 36.08
C ILE A 241 -6.27 -10.49 37.33
N GLY A 242 -5.74 -9.71 38.27
CA GLY A 242 -6.44 -9.34 39.50
C GLY A 242 -5.72 -8.23 40.24
N ALA A 243 -6.34 -7.73 41.30
CA ALA A 243 -5.75 -6.76 42.22
C ALA A 243 -5.89 -7.25 43.66
N GLN A 244 -5.07 -6.69 44.55
CA GLN A 244 -5.08 -6.98 45.98
C GLN A 244 -5.07 -5.70 46.81
N ASP A 245 -5.72 -5.76 47.96
CA ASP A 245 -5.73 -4.72 49.00
C ASP A 245 -6.17 -3.34 48.46
N LEU A 246 -7.18 -3.32 47.58
CA LEU A 246 -7.75 -2.08 47.06
C LEU A 246 -8.45 -1.29 48.17
N VAL A 247 -8.23 0.03 48.20
CA VAL A 247 -8.83 0.95 49.17
C VAL A 247 -9.91 1.78 48.47
N PRO A 248 -11.21 1.49 48.65
CA PRO A 248 -12.28 2.28 48.05
C PRO A 248 -12.37 3.67 48.72
N LEU A 249 -12.79 4.67 47.95
CA LEU A 249 -12.97 6.03 48.46
C LEU A 249 -14.19 6.15 49.40
N ASP A 250 -15.24 5.37 49.11
CA ASP A 250 -16.46 5.27 49.89
C ASP A 250 -16.76 3.80 50.20
N ALA A 251 -16.55 3.41 51.46
CA ALA A 251 -16.77 2.04 51.93
C ALA A 251 -18.26 1.69 52.12
N SER A 252 -19.19 2.66 52.03
CA SER A 252 -20.62 2.43 52.22
C SER A 252 -21.30 1.79 51.00
N ARG A 253 -20.65 1.83 49.84
CA ARG A 253 -21.18 1.37 48.56
C ARG A 253 -20.56 0.03 48.15
N PRO A 254 -21.32 -0.85 47.46
CA PRO A 254 -20.73 -2.05 46.86
C PRO A 254 -19.64 -1.66 45.84
N ALA A 255 -18.42 -2.11 46.11
CA ALA A 255 -17.26 -1.88 45.27
C ALA A 255 -17.43 -2.49 43.86
N ASN A 256 -17.13 -1.68 42.83
CA ASN A 256 -17.28 -2.07 41.43
C ASN A 256 -16.01 -1.70 40.64
N PHE A 257 -14.96 -2.48 40.87
CA PHE A 257 -13.63 -2.19 40.37
C PHE A 257 -13.43 -2.66 38.92
N CYS A 258 -12.87 -1.78 38.11
CA CYS A 258 -12.43 -2.06 36.74
C CYS A 258 -11.02 -1.52 36.51
N VAL A 259 -10.33 -2.05 35.50
CA VAL A 259 -9.00 -1.60 35.10
C VAL A 259 -9.11 -0.87 33.77
N LYS A 260 -8.65 0.37 33.75
CA LYS A 260 -8.43 1.16 32.54
C LYS A 260 -6.98 1.05 32.11
N LEU A 261 -6.78 0.58 30.89
CA LEU A 261 -5.50 0.49 30.22
C LEU A 261 -5.46 1.58 29.13
N GLN A 262 -4.46 2.46 29.17
CA GLN A 262 -4.30 3.56 28.22
C GLN A 262 -2.88 3.59 27.67
N LEU A 263 -2.75 3.50 26.35
CA LEU A 263 -1.51 3.63 25.60
C LEU A 263 -1.72 4.68 24.51
N ALA A 264 -1.16 5.88 24.73
CA ALA A 264 -1.47 7.08 23.96
C ALA A 264 -2.98 7.28 23.75
N GLY A 265 -3.45 7.22 22.50
CA GLY A 265 -4.87 7.33 22.14
C GLY A 265 -5.69 6.05 22.31
N GLN A 266 -5.05 4.90 22.57
CA GLN A 266 -5.73 3.62 22.72
C GLN A 266 -6.17 3.41 24.17
N VAL A 267 -7.48 3.34 24.41
CA VAL A 267 -8.05 3.10 25.74
C VAL A 267 -8.87 1.81 25.75
N ARG A 268 -8.65 0.95 26.74
CA ARG A 268 -9.41 -0.28 26.99
C ARG A 268 -9.80 -0.36 28.46
N ARG A 269 -10.96 -0.94 28.75
CA ARG A 269 -11.45 -1.17 30.11
C ARG A 269 -11.89 -2.61 30.30
N THR A 270 -11.60 -3.18 31.46
CA THR A 270 -12.16 -4.48 31.88
C THR A 270 -13.63 -4.35 32.23
N ARG A 271 -14.32 -5.49 32.29
CA ARG A 271 -15.58 -5.56 33.04
C ARG A 271 -15.31 -5.40 34.55
N PRO A 272 -16.36 -5.15 35.35
CA PRO A 272 -16.30 -5.29 36.80
C PRO A 272 -15.65 -6.60 37.24
N GLY A 273 -14.76 -6.53 38.23
CA GLY A 273 -14.09 -7.70 38.79
C GLY A 273 -15.02 -8.57 39.61
N ALA A 274 -14.72 -9.86 39.70
CA ALA A 274 -15.46 -10.83 40.50
C ALA A 274 -14.65 -11.33 41.71
N PRO A 275 -15.32 -11.72 42.82
CA PRO A 275 -16.75 -11.55 43.10
C PRO A 275 -17.12 -10.06 43.37
N PRO A 276 -18.38 -9.63 43.14
CA PRO A 276 -18.80 -8.26 43.42
C PRO A 276 -18.53 -7.85 44.88
N GLY A 277 -18.09 -6.61 45.12
CA GLY A 277 -17.82 -6.09 46.47
C GLY A 277 -16.49 -6.51 47.10
N THR A 278 -15.71 -7.38 46.48
CA THR A 278 -14.38 -7.77 46.99
C THR A 278 -13.34 -6.67 46.81
N LEU A 279 -12.44 -6.52 47.80
CA LEU A 279 -11.23 -5.68 47.70
C LEU A 279 -10.09 -6.35 46.92
N ASN A 280 -10.27 -7.62 46.54
CA ASN A 280 -9.31 -8.43 45.80
C ASN A 280 -9.92 -8.94 44.48
N PRO A 281 -10.29 -8.04 43.55
CA PRO A 281 -11.04 -8.42 42.35
C PRO A 281 -10.18 -9.24 41.39
N ILE A 282 -10.83 -10.20 40.71
CA ILE A 282 -10.26 -10.99 39.62
C ILE A 282 -10.99 -10.64 38.32
N TRP A 283 -10.24 -10.30 37.28
CA TRP A 283 -10.78 -9.98 35.95
C TRP A 283 -10.43 -11.07 34.93
N ASN A 284 -9.17 -11.51 34.89
CA ASN A 284 -8.65 -12.43 33.87
C ASN A 284 -9.00 -12.01 32.43
N GLU A 285 -8.87 -10.71 32.12
CA GLU A 285 -9.14 -10.17 30.79
C GLU A 285 -7.85 -9.78 30.07
N GLU A 286 -7.81 -10.05 28.76
CA GLU A 286 -6.66 -9.78 27.91
C GLU A 286 -7.01 -8.77 26.81
N PHE A 287 -6.11 -7.81 26.62
CA PHE A 287 -6.21 -6.77 25.62
C PHE A 287 -4.99 -6.77 24.72
N MET A 288 -5.18 -6.37 23.46
CA MET A 288 -4.08 -6.12 22.54
C MET A 288 -4.11 -4.65 22.10
N PHE A 289 -2.92 -4.07 22.00
CA PHE A 289 -2.66 -2.72 21.53
C PHE A 289 -1.68 -2.77 20.36
N VAL A 290 -1.71 -1.75 19.50
CA VAL A 290 -0.66 -1.56 18.50
C VAL A 290 0.36 -0.55 19.03
N VAL A 291 1.64 -0.88 18.93
CA VAL A 291 2.74 -0.02 19.34
C VAL A 291 3.76 0.09 18.21
N SER A 292 4.50 1.20 18.16
CA SER A 292 5.56 1.44 17.17
C SER A 292 6.92 1.62 17.83
N GLU A 293 8.00 1.17 17.16
CA GLU A 293 9.37 1.53 17.57
C GLU A 293 9.57 3.06 17.49
N PRO A 294 10.23 3.68 18.50
CA PRO A 294 11.09 3.08 19.53
C PRO A 294 10.39 2.67 20.85
N PHE A 295 9.05 2.60 20.87
CA PHE A 295 8.24 2.24 22.05
C PHE A 295 8.29 3.27 23.19
N ASP A 296 8.42 4.55 22.84
CA ASP A 296 8.56 5.66 23.79
C ASP A 296 7.29 5.93 24.61
N GLU A 297 6.12 5.51 24.12
CA GLU A 297 4.83 5.76 24.77
C GLU A 297 4.57 4.73 25.90
N PRO A 298 4.50 5.15 27.17
CA PRO A 298 4.26 4.22 28.28
C PRO A 298 2.80 3.75 28.33
N LEU A 299 2.60 2.58 28.93
CA LEU A 299 1.26 2.07 29.27
C LEU A 299 0.84 2.62 30.63
N PHE A 300 -0.25 3.38 30.66
CA PHE A 300 -0.91 3.77 31.90
C PHE A 300 -1.96 2.73 32.29
N VAL A 301 -1.88 2.27 33.53
CA VAL A 301 -2.84 1.33 34.11
C VAL A 301 -3.47 2.00 35.32
N THR A 302 -4.78 2.21 35.27
CA THR A 302 -5.56 2.82 36.35
C THR A 302 -6.61 1.84 36.83
N VAL A 303 -6.65 1.55 38.13
CA VAL A 303 -7.77 0.86 38.76
C VAL A 303 -8.81 1.92 39.12
N GLU A 304 -10.01 1.79 38.59
CA GLU A 304 -11.13 2.72 38.76
C GLU A 304 -12.28 2.01 39.51
N ASP A 305 -12.95 2.72 40.42
CA ASP A 305 -14.21 2.30 41.01
C ASP A 305 -15.39 2.96 40.27
N ARG A 306 -16.29 2.15 39.71
CA ARG A 306 -17.43 2.66 38.95
C ARG A 306 -18.54 3.08 39.90
N VAL A 307 -18.64 4.39 40.17
CA VAL A 307 -19.61 4.98 41.12
C VAL A 307 -21.00 5.15 40.50
N GLY A 308 -21.06 5.45 39.20
CA GLY A 308 -22.31 5.58 38.46
C GLY A 308 -22.10 5.60 36.94
N PRO A 309 -23.17 5.76 36.15
CA PRO A 309 -23.07 5.85 34.70
C PRO A 309 -22.19 7.04 34.28
N GLY A 310 -21.05 6.76 33.65
CA GLY A 310 -20.11 7.80 33.19
C GLY A 310 -19.26 8.44 34.29
N ARG A 311 -19.38 7.97 35.55
CA ARG A 311 -18.59 8.45 36.69
C ARG A 311 -17.76 7.30 37.27
N ASP A 312 -16.51 7.22 36.83
CA ASP A 312 -15.51 6.28 37.32
C ASP A 312 -14.47 7.06 38.14
N GLU A 313 -14.18 6.63 39.38
CA GLU A 313 -13.23 7.29 40.28
C GLU A 313 -11.91 6.51 40.35
N PRO A 314 -10.74 7.12 40.07
CA PRO A 314 -9.47 6.41 40.11
C PRO A 314 -9.07 6.08 41.55
N LEU A 315 -8.71 4.83 41.82
CA LEU A 315 -8.23 4.36 43.14
C LEU A 315 -6.70 4.24 43.19
N GLY A 316 -6.09 3.90 42.06
CA GLY A 316 -4.65 3.77 41.96
C GLY A 316 -4.19 3.70 40.51
N ARG A 317 -2.98 4.19 40.26
CA ARG A 317 -2.41 4.27 38.91
C ARG A 317 -0.96 3.78 38.91
N ILE A 318 -0.53 3.22 37.78
CA ILE A 318 0.87 2.95 37.50
C ILE A 318 1.19 3.29 36.04
N MET A 319 2.40 3.78 35.82
CA MET A 319 2.98 4.02 34.49
C MET A 319 4.04 2.95 34.23
N LEU A 320 3.87 2.17 33.17
CA LEU A 320 4.75 1.07 32.80
C LEU A 320 5.44 1.37 31.46
N PRO A 321 6.78 1.46 31.42
CA PRO A 321 7.48 1.55 30.15
C PRO A 321 7.35 0.23 29.39
N LEU A 322 7.29 0.30 28.05
CA LEU A 322 7.03 -0.88 27.24
C LEU A 322 8.18 -1.89 27.22
N ASN A 323 9.40 -1.45 27.56
CA ASN A 323 10.55 -2.34 27.76
C ASN A 323 10.38 -3.31 28.96
N ALA A 324 9.42 -3.06 29.85
CA ALA A 324 9.07 -3.99 30.93
C ALA A 324 8.31 -5.23 30.42
N ALA A 325 7.72 -5.16 29.22
CA ALA A 325 7.02 -6.28 28.60
C ALA A 325 7.99 -7.31 28.00
N MET A 326 7.68 -8.59 28.15
CA MET A 326 8.54 -9.67 27.62
C MET A 326 8.44 -9.74 26.08
N PRO A 327 9.55 -9.68 25.33
CA PRO A 327 9.52 -9.84 23.88
C PRO A 327 9.23 -11.29 23.49
N ARG A 328 8.30 -11.49 22.55
CA ARG A 328 7.92 -12.79 21.99
C ARG A 328 8.12 -12.79 20.48
N HIS A 329 9.13 -13.52 20.01
CA HIS A 329 9.45 -13.62 18.58
C HIS A 329 8.72 -14.74 17.86
N ASP A 330 8.26 -15.75 18.60
CA ASP A 330 7.53 -16.89 18.07
C ASP A 330 6.52 -17.44 19.10
N HIS A 331 5.82 -18.52 18.74
CA HIS A 331 4.83 -19.16 19.59
C HIS A 331 5.42 -20.18 20.57
N PHE A 332 6.72 -20.48 20.49
CA PHE A 332 7.41 -21.45 21.34
C PHE A 332 8.04 -20.81 22.57
N GLY A 333 8.07 -19.48 22.63
CA GLY A 333 8.54 -18.74 23.79
C GLY A 333 7.90 -19.22 25.10
N LYS A 334 8.70 -19.21 26.18
CA LYS A 334 8.26 -19.52 27.54
C LYS A 334 6.98 -18.75 27.87
N PRO A 335 6.02 -19.36 28.59
CA PRO A 335 4.82 -18.64 29.03
C PRO A 335 5.26 -17.41 29.82
N VAL A 336 4.70 -16.25 29.47
CA VAL A 336 5.04 -14.99 30.13
C VAL A 336 4.43 -15.01 31.53
N GLU A 337 5.29 -14.98 32.54
CA GLU A 337 4.84 -15.02 33.93
C GLU A 337 4.16 -13.71 34.34
N PRO A 338 3.04 -13.78 35.08
CA PRO A 338 2.38 -12.59 35.60
C PRO A 338 3.21 -11.97 36.72
N ARG A 339 3.29 -10.63 36.74
CA ARG A 339 4.02 -9.86 37.75
C ARG A 339 3.07 -8.98 38.55
N TRP A 340 3.35 -8.84 39.84
CA TRP A 340 2.66 -7.90 40.72
C TRP A 340 3.34 -6.53 40.64
N TYR A 341 2.52 -5.49 40.52
CA TYR A 341 2.95 -4.11 40.48
C TYR A 341 2.23 -3.32 41.57
N SER A 342 2.95 -2.52 42.34
CA SER A 342 2.36 -1.62 43.33
C SER A 342 1.72 -0.43 42.64
N LEU A 343 0.52 -0.05 43.07
CA LEU A 343 -0.17 1.14 42.57
C LEU A 343 0.33 2.40 43.31
N ALA A 344 0.35 3.54 42.65
CA ALA A 344 0.48 4.85 43.28
C ALA A 344 -0.91 5.43 43.55
N ARG A 345 -1.04 6.33 44.53
CA ARG A 345 -2.31 7.02 44.77
C ARG A 345 -2.63 7.95 43.58
N PRO A 346 -3.92 8.19 43.28
CA PRO A 346 -4.32 9.02 42.14
C PRO A 346 -3.81 10.47 42.20
N SER A 347 -3.58 10.99 43.42
CA SER A 347 -3.11 12.35 43.70
C SER A 347 -1.59 12.52 43.67
N ASP A 348 -0.84 11.41 43.65
CA ASP A 348 0.62 11.45 43.76
C ASP A 348 1.25 11.63 42.37
N ASP A 349 2.23 12.54 42.30
CA ASP A 349 3.07 12.72 41.13
C ASP A 349 3.85 11.40 40.89
N PRO A 350 3.77 10.76 39.71
CA PRO A 350 4.34 9.41 39.47
C PRO A 350 5.84 9.29 39.79
N ASP A 351 6.57 10.41 39.86
CA ASP A 351 8.00 10.47 40.17
C ASP A 351 8.32 10.62 41.67
N LYS A 352 7.33 10.90 42.53
CA LYS A 352 7.54 11.04 43.99
C LYS A 352 7.21 9.74 44.73
N LYS A 353 8.25 9.03 45.16
CA LYS A 353 8.16 7.81 45.98
C LYS A 353 7.92 8.13 47.46
N GLU A 354 6.71 8.48 47.87
CA GLU A 354 6.39 8.58 49.30
C GLU A 354 5.11 7.80 49.67
N GLY A 355 5.27 6.81 50.56
CA GLY A 355 4.20 6.00 51.14
C GLY A 355 4.07 4.57 50.58
N LYS A 356 4.11 3.55 51.45
CA LYS A 356 3.75 2.16 51.10
C LYS A 356 2.23 2.09 50.87
N PHE A 357 1.77 2.38 49.66
CA PHE A 357 0.41 2.05 49.25
C PHE A 357 0.27 0.53 49.13
N ALA A 358 -0.68 -0.06 49.85
CA ALA A 358 -0.83 -1.52 49.93
C ALA A 358 -1.37 -2.12 48.63
N SER A 359 -2.17 -1.35 47.88
CA SER A 359 -2.84 -1.84 46.68
C SER A 359 -1.86 -2.29 45.60
N LYS A 360 -2.06 -3.50 45.09
CA LYS A 360 -1.26 -4.07 44.00
C LYS A 360 -2.15 -4.56 42.87
N ILE A 361 -1.61 -4.57 41.66
CA ILE A 361 -2.24 -5.16 40.48
C ILE A 361 -1.33 -6.21 39.87
N GLN A 362 -1.91 -7.34 39.47
CA GLN A 362 -1.22 -8.41 38.76
C GLN A 362 -1.45 -8.27 37.26
N LEU A 363 -0.36 -8.07 36.51
CA LEU A 363 -0.39 -7.90 35.06
C LEU A 363 0.54 -8.90 34.37
N ARG A 364 0.15 -9.35 33.19
CA ARG A 364 1.03 -10.06 32.25
C ARG A 364 1.16 -9.22 30.98
N MET A 365 2.40 -8.87 30.60
CA MET A 365 2.68 -8.01 29.45
C MET A 365 3.67 -8.66 28.50
N SER A 366 3.35 -8.70 27.21
CA SER A 366 4.27 -9.18 26.17
C SER A 366 4.23 -8.34 24.89
N LEU A 367 5.40 -8.17 24.27
CA LEU A 367 5.54 -7.58 22.94
C LEU A 367 5.63 -8.70 21.90
N ASP A 368 4.56 -8.91 21.15
CA ASP A 368 4.42 -10.01 20.20
C ASP A 368 4.97 -9.62 18.82
N PHE A 369 6.26 -9.87 18.59
CA PHE A 369 6.95 -9.64 17.30
C PHE A 369 6.68 -10.74 16.26
N GLY A 370 6.11 -11.88 16.66
CA GLY A 370 5.84 -13.01 15.78
C GLY A 370 4.63 -12.82 14.83
N TYR A 371 3.82 -11.79 15.06
CA TYR A 371 2.74 -11.41 14.15
C TYR A 371 3.24 -10.44 13.08
N HIS A 372 2.50 -10.41 11.96
CA HIS A 372 2.46 -9.24 11.09
C HIS A 372 1.32 -8.34 11.58
N VAL A 373 1.62 -7.06 11.87
CA VAL A 373 0.61 -6.08 12.25
C VAL A 373 -0.03 -5.53 10.97
N LEU A 374 -1.30 -5.87 10.77
CA LEU A 374 -2.05 -5.43 9.59
C LEU A 374 -2.43 -3.95 9.71
N ASP A 375 -1.87 -3.10 8.85
CA ASP A 375 -2.38 -1.76 8.54
C ASP A 375 -3.27 -1.77 7.27
N GLU A 376 -3.13 -2.81 6.45
CA GLU A 376 -3.89 -3.07 5.23
C GLU A 376 -4.87 -4.25 5.37
N SER A 377 -5.85 -4.33 4.46
CA SER A 377 -6.64 -5.54 4.29
C SER A 377 -5.81 -6.66 3.66
N THR A 378 -5.97 -7.89 4.15
CA THR A 378 -5.24 -9.06 3.62
C THR A 378 -5.54 -9.37 2.14
N TYR A 379 -6.63 -8.84 1.58
CA TYR A 379 -6.99 -9.04 0.17
C TYR A 379 -6.07 -8.30 -0.81
N TYR A 380 -5.58 -7.13 -0.44
CA TYR A 380 -4.75 -6.23 -1.26
C TYR A 380 -3.54 -5.70 -0.48
N SER A 381 -3.05 -6.50 0.47
CA SER A 381 -1.88 -6.17 1.27
C SER A 381 -0.60 -6.22 0.45
N SER A 382 0.30 -5.29 0.74
CA SER A 382 1.59 -5.13 0.09
C SER A 382 2.75 -5.81 0.83
N ASP A 383 2.56 -6.16 2.11
CA ASP A 383 3.53 -6.90 2.92
C ASP A 383 2.82 -7.78 3.96
N LEU A 384 3.40 -8.96 4.23
CA LEU A 384 2.88 -9.94 5.19
C LEU A 384 4.01 -10.50 6.08
N GLN A 385 5.15 -9.80 6.14
CA GLN A 385 6.29 -10.17 6.96
C GLN A 385 6.01 -9.95 8.46
N PRO A 386 6.52 -10.83 9.34
CA PRO A 386 6.43 -10.58 10.78
C PRO A 386 7.26 -9.35 11.18
N SER A 387 6.90 -8.78 12.33
CA SER A 387 7.65 -7.67 12.92
C SER A 387 9.04 -8.09 13.37
N SER A 388 9.24 -9.35 13.77
CA SER A 388 10.57 -9.89 14.12
C SER A 388 11.46 -10.02 12.89
N LYS A 389 12.64 -9.38 12.88
CA LYS A 389 13.62 -9.48 11.78
C LYS A 389 14.08 -10.93 11.55
N HIS A 390 14.26 -11.71 12.62
CA HIS A 390 14.78 -13.08 12.56
C HIS A 390 13.84 -14.08 11.89
N THR A 391 12.54 -13.80 11.81
CA THR A 391 11.55 -14.70 11.20
C THR A 391 11.07 -14.22 9.83
N ARG A 392 11.70 -13.15 9.30
CA ARG A 392 11.38 -12.66 7.96
C ARG A 392 11.87 -13.62 6.88
N LYS A 393 11.08 -13.72 5.81
CA LYS A 393 11.44 -14.48 4.61
C LYS A 393 12.45 -13.66 3.79
N PRO A 394 13.39 -14.30 3.07
CA PRO A 394 14.28 -13.58 2.16
C PRO A 394 13.51 -12.98 0.99
N SER A 395 14.08 -11.95 0.36
CA SER A 395 13.54 -11.38 -0.88
C SER A 395 13.52 -12.43 -2.00
N ILE A 396 12.48 -12.40 -2.82
CA ILE A 396 12.31 -13.26 -4.00
C ILE A 396 12.52 -12.52 -5.32
N GLY A 397 12.61 -11.19 -5.26
CA GLY A 397 12.66 -10.35 -6.45
C GLY A 397 12.57 -8.87 -6.13
N ILE A 398 12.53 -8.08 -7.20
CA ILE A 398 12.45 -6.63 -7.18
C ILE A 398 11.22 -6.20 -7.96
N LEU A 399 10.42 -5.31 -7.39
CA LEU A 399 9.34 -4.62 -8.07
C LEU A 399 9.86 -3.25 -8.48
N GLU A 400 9.66 -2.90 -9.75
CA GLU A 400 10.05 -1.62 -10.31
C GLU A 400 8.81 -0.94 -10.91
N LEU A 401 8.61 0.33 -10.53
CA LEU A 401 7.50 1.17 -10.98
C LEU A 401 8.06 2.46 -11.57
N GLY A 402 7.88 2.65 -12.88
CA GLY A 402 7.99 3.95 -13.53
C GLY A 402 6.63 4.65 -13.51
N ILE A 403 6.56 5.80 -12.84
CA ILE A 403 5.41 6.71 -12.85
C ILE A 403 5.70 7.76 -13.92
N LEU A 404 5.19 7.54 -15.13
CA LEU A 404 5.52 8.34 -16.31
C LEU A 404 4.79 9.69 -16.28
N GLY A 405 3.47 9.65 -16.17
CA GLY A 405 2.62 10.83 -16.24
C GLY A 405 1.15 10.48 -16.06
N ALA A 406 0.28 11.46 -16.21
CA ALA A 406 -1.15 11.25 -16.36
C ALA A 406 -1.68 12.12 -17.50
N ARG A 407 -2.87 11.79 -18.00
CA ARG A 407 -3.57 12.58 -19.02
C ARG A 407 -5.05 12.69 -18.75
N ASN A 408 -5.65 13.74 -19.29
CA ASN A 408 -7.09 14.01 -19.18
C ASN A 408 -7.58 14.02 -17.73
N LEU A 409 -6.77 14.51 -16.80
CA LEU A 409 -7.22 14.69 -15.42
C LEU A 409 -8.41 15.65 -15.38
N ILE A 410 -9.34 15.42 -14.45
CA ILE A 410 -10.39 16.41 -14.21
C ILE A 410 -9.80 17.64 -13.50
N PRO A 411 -10.26 18.86 -13.83
CA PRO A 411 -9.88 20.05 -13.08
C PRO A 411 -10.43 19.98 -11.67
N MET A 412 -9.56 20.09 -10.67
CA MET A 412 -9.92 20.03 -9.24
C MET A 412 -9.95 21.43 -8.61
N LYS A 413 -9.18 22.37 -9.14
CA LYS A 413 -9.27 23.78 -8.77
C LYS A 413 -10.55 24.40 -9.34
N GLY A 414 -11.23 25.19 -8.50
CA GLY A 414 -12.50 25.85 -8.80
C GLY A 414 -12.39 26.99 -9.83
N LYS A 415 -13.24 28.01 -9.68
CA LYS A 415 -13.47 29.11 -10.64
C LYS A 415 -12.20 29.76 -11.22
N ASP A 416 -11.08 29.73 -10.50
CA ASP A 416 -9.87 30.49 -10.85
C ASP A 416 -8.84 29.72 -11.70
N GLY A 417 -9.03 28.42 -11.95
CA GLY A 417 -8.11 27.69 -12.82
C GLY A 417 -8.59 26.28 -13.08
N ARG A 418 -9.07 26.01 -14.29
CA ARG A 418 -9.52 24.68 -14.76
C ARG A 418 -8.36 23.70 -14.91
N THR A 419 -7.64 23.48 -13.82
CA THR A 419 -6.37 22.77 -13.75
C THR A 419 -6.29 21.98 -12.45
N THR A 420 -5.22 21.22 -12.29
CA THR A 420 -4.98 20.32 -11.16
C THR A 420 -3.50 20.38 -10.80
N ASP A 421 -3.20 20.35 -9.50
CA ASP A 421 -1.85 20.26 -8.97
C ASP A 421 -1.58 18.80 -8.58
N ALA A 422 -1.21 17.99 -9.57
CA ALA A 422 -1.22 16.55 -9.41
C ALA A 422 0.08 16.01 -8.81
N TYR A 423 -0.04 15.04 -7.90
CA TYR A 423 1.05 14.16 -7.48
C TYR A 423 0.55 12.73 -7.29
N CYS A 424 1.47 11.76 -7.37
CA CYS A 424 1.20 10.35 -7.17
C CYS A 424 1.79 9.87 -5.84
N VAL A 425 1.06 8.99 -5.16
CA VAL A 425 1.54 8.22 -4.01
C VAL A 425 1.50 6.75 -4.38
N ALA A 426 2.61 6.03 -4.18
CA ALA A 426 2.64 4.58 -4.29
C ALA A 426 3.10 3.95 -2.97
N LYS A 427 2.45 2.85 -2.59
CA LYS A 427 2.80 2.06 -1.40
C LYS A 427 3.09 0.62 -1.79
N TYR A 428 4.24 0.12 -1.35
CA TYR A 428 4.52 -1.29 -1.35
C TYR A 428 5.37 -1.68 -0.12
N GLY A 429 4.81 -2.53 0.72
CA GLY A 429 5.34 -2.88 2.03
C GLY A 429 5.49 -1.67 2.94
N PRO A 430 6.60 -1.54 3.70
CA PRO A 430 6.79 -0.39 4.57
C PRO A 430 7.18 0.88 3.81
N LYS A 431 7.58 0.80 2.54
CA LYS A 431 8.07 1.95 1.77
C LYS A 431 6.92 2.61 1.01
N TRP A 432 6.76 3.90 1.25
CA TRP A 432 5.88 4.80 0.53
C TRP A 432 6.71 5.75 -0.32
N VAL A 433 6.18 6.14 -1.46
CA VAL A 433 6.80 7.13 -2.33
C VAL A 433 5.76 8.15 -2.76
N ARG A 434 6.20 9.40 -2.85
CA ARG A 434 5.44 10.54 -3.33
C ARG A 434 6.22 11.17 -4.47
N THR A 435 5.61 11.33 -5.63
CA THR A 435 6.21 12.08 -6.73
C THR A 435 6.19 13.57 -6.46
N ARG A 436 6.94 14.35 -7.25
CA ARG A 436 6.77 15.81 -7.25
C ARG A 436 5.32 16.18 -7.56
N THR A 437 4.89 17.34 -7.08
CA THR A 437 3.65 17.95 -7.54
C THR A 437 3.91 18.75 -8.81
N ILE A 438 3.20 18.40 -9.89
CA ILE A 438 3.23 19.17 -11.13
C ILE A 438 2.01 20.09 -11.12
N LEU A 439 2.27 21.40 -11.21
CA LEU A 439 1.26 22.42 -11.00
C LEU A 439 0.46 22.74 -12.26
N ASN A 440 -0.80 23.12 -12.06
CA ASN A 440 -1.67 23.75 -13.05
C ASN A 440 -1.74 23.02 -14.40
N THR A 441 -1.81 21.68 -14.39
CA THR A 441 -1.90 20.90 -15.63
C THR A 441 -2.84 19.71 -15.48
N LEU A 442 -3.54 19.38 -16.56
CA LEU A 442 -4.36 18.16 -16.64
C LEU A 442 -3.58 16.97 -17.25
N ASN A 443 -2.33 17.21 -17.66
CA ASN A 443 -1.45 16.21 -18.28
C ASN A 443 -0.06 16.23 -17.63
N PRO A 444 0.06 15.95 -16.31
CA PRO A 444 1.35 15.99 -15.62
C PRO A 444 2.31 14.92 -16.14
N GLN A 445 3.60 15.24 -16.17
CA GLN A 445 4.69 14.33 -16.53
C GLN A 445 5.66 14.27 -15.34
N TRP A 446 5.76 13.11 -14.69
CA TRP A 446 6.64 12.90 -13.54
C TRP A 446 7.93 12.21 -13.94
N ASN A 447 7.85 11.16 -14.77
CA ASN A 447 8.96 10.30 -15.16
C ASN A 447 9.87 9.89 -14.00
N GLU A 448 9.27 9.50 -12.87
CA GLU A 448 9.97 9.06 -11.67
C GLU A 448 9.91 7.54 -11.51
N GLN A 449 11.05 6.89 -11.25
CA GLN A 449 11.14 5.45 -11.06
C GLN A 449 11.47 5.10 -9.62
N TYR A 450 10.78 4.08 -9.11
CA TYR A 450 10.93 3.57 -7.75
C TYR A 450 11.06 2.04 -7.75
N THR A 451 11.83 1.53 -6.79
CA THR A 451 12.09 0.10 -6.63
C THR A 451 11.77 -0.38 -5.22
N TRP A 452 11.33 -1.63 -5.10
CA TRP A 452 11.05 -2.32 -3.83
C TRP A 452 11.52 -3.76 -3.85
N GLU A 453 11.93 -4.27 -2.70
CA GLU A 453 12.12 -5.70 -2.49
C GLU A 453 10.79 -6.42 -2.33
N VAL A 454 10.63 -7.53 -3.04
CA VAL A 454 9.42 -8.35 -2.99
C VAL A 454 9.70 -9.59 -2.16
N PHE A 455 8.85 -9.87 -1.18
CA PHE A 455 8.99 -11.06 -0.33
C PHE A 455 7.89 -12.12 -0.55
N ASP A 456 6.82 -11.75 -1.25
CA ASP A 456 5.70 -12.65 -1.54
C ASP A 456 5.02 -12.21 -2.85
N PRO A 457 4.88 -13.10 -3.86
CA PRO A 457 4.33 -12.71 -5.16
C PRO A 457 2.83 -12.39 -5.06
N CYS A 458 2.13 -12.84 -4.03
CA CYS A 458 0.69 -12.65 -3.89
C CYS A 458 0.32 -11.25 -3.35
N THR A 459 1.29 -10.38 -3.12
CA THR A 459 1.10 -9.01 -2.65
C THR A 459 0.61 -8.07 -3.76
N VAL A 460 0.16 -6.88 -3.37
CA VAL A 460 -0.41 -5.86 -4.28
C VAL A 460 0.29 -4.53 -4.07
N ILE A 461 0.70 -3.87 -5.15
CA ILE A 461 1.11 -2.46 -5.12
C ILE A 461 -0.11 -1.57 -5.33
N THR A 462 -0.23 -0.52 -4.51
CA THR A 462 -1.28 0.49 -4.63
C THR A 462 -0.67 1.82 -5.07
N VAL A 463 -1.23 2.45 -6.10
CA VAL A 463 -0.83 3.75 -6.63
C VAL A 463 -2.06 4.65 -6.69
N VAL A 464 -1.98 5.87 -6.17
CA VAL A 464 -3.08 6.84 -6.17
C VAL A 464 -2.59 8.19 -6.65
N VAL A 465 -3.42 8.88 -7.43
CA VAL A 465 -3.19 10.27 -7.83
C VAL A 465 -4.04 11.20 -6.96
N PHE A 466 -3.42 12.26 -6.45
CA PHE A 466 -4.04 13.29 -5.62
C PHE A 466 -3.85 14.68 -6.24
N ASP A 467 -4.79 15.57 -5.93
CA ASP A 467 -4.64 17.01 -6.09
C ASP A 467 -4.05 17.61 -4.80
N ASN A 468 -2.96 18.38 -4.92
CA ASN A 468 -2.23 18.96 -3.81
C ASN A 468 -2.84 20.30 -3.41
N ASN A 469 -3.71 20.28 -2.41
CA ASN A 469 -4.38 21.48 -1.92
C ASN A 469 -3.54 22.26 -0.90
N GLN A 470 -2.38 21.73 -0.50
CA GLN A 470 -1.47 22.36 0.46
C GLN A 470 -0.67 23.53 -0.14
N ILE A 471 -0.71 23.71 -1.45
CA ILE A 471 0.03 24.76 -2.19
C ILE A 471 -0.74 26.08 -2.20
N GLY A 472 -2.06 26.02 -2.02
CA GLY A 472 -2.92 27.19 -2.01
C GLY A 472 -2.71 28.08 -0.78
N LYS A 473 -3.34 29.26 -0.79
CA LYS A 473 -3.28 30.22 0.33
C LYS A 473 -3.78 29.65 1.67
N ASN A 474 -4.62 28.61 1.63
CA ASN A 474 -5.10 27.88 2.80
C ASN A 474 -4.33 26.56 2.96
N GLY A 475 -3.20 26.58 3.65
CA GLY A 475 -2.37 25.39 3.90
C GLY A 475 -3.09 24.23 4.62
N ASP A 476 -4.24 24.50 5.25
CA ASP A 476 -5.07 23.49 5.91
C ASP A 476 -5.98 22.69 4.98
N ALA A 477 -6.11 23.08 3.71
CA ALA A 477 -6.97 22.38 2.75
C ALA A 477 -6.52 20.93 2.54
N ARG A 478 -7.49 20.00 2.57
CA ARG A 478 -7.24 18.55 2.44
C ARG A 478 -6.97 18.18 0.99
N ASP A 479 -6.03 17.27 0.79
CA ASP A 479 -5.76 16.73 -0.54
C ASP A 479 -6.95 15.89 -1.03
N GLU A 480 -7.33 16.06 -2.30
CA GLU A 480 -8.42 15.31 -2.91
C GLU A 480 -7.90 14.14 -3.74
N SER A 481 -8.42 12.94 -3.52
CA SER A 481 -8.08 11.78 -4.35
C SER A 481 -8.73 11.88 -5.73
N ILE A 482 -7.92 11.77 -6.78
CA ILE A 482 -8.39 11.74 -8.17
C ILE A 482 -8.78 10.31 -8.55
N GLY A 483 -7.94 9.32 -8.24
CA GLY A 483 -8.24 7.91 -8.50
C GLY A 483 -7.12 6.97 -8.09
N LYS A 484 -7.44 5.67 -8.05
CA LYS A 484 -6.60 4.61 -7.50
C LYS A 484 -6.37 3.48 -8.50
N VAL A 485 -5.16 2.92 -8.48
CA VAL A 485 -4.73 1.75 -9.25
C VAL A 485 -4.14 0.71 -8.31
N ARG A 486 -4.48 -0.56 -8.53
CA ARG A 486 -3.93 -1.72 -7.79
C ARG A 486 -3.44 -2.77 -8.75
N ILE A 487 -2.24 -3.28 -8.51
CA ILE A 487 -1.62 -4.30 -9.35
C ILE A 487 -1.12 -5.44 -8.45
N ARG A 488 -1.72 -6.63 -8.62
CA ARG A 488 -1.27 -7.85 -7.92
C ARG A 488 -0.07 -8.44 -8.64
N LEU A 489 1.04 -8.60 -7.92
CA LEU A 489 2.31 -9.05 -8.51
C LEU A 489 2.22 -10.48 -9.06
N SER A 490 1.36 -11.33 -8.49
CA SER A 490 1.20 -12.72 -8.92
C SER A 490 0.66 -12.85 -10.34
N THR A 491 -0.03 -11.81 -10.81
CA THR A 491 -0.62 -11.73 -12.17
C THR A 491 0.34 -11.20 -13.23
N LEU A 492 1.50 -10.68 -12.84
CA LEU A 492 2.53 -10.21 -13.76
C LEU A 492 3.43 -11.38 -14.20
N GLU A 493 3.78 -11.40 -15.48
CA GLU A 493 4.87 -12.24 -15.99
C GLU A 493 6.21 -11.67 -15.49
N THR A 494 7.12 -12.56 -15.09
CA THR A 494 8.46 -12.16 -14.59
C THR A 494 9.28 -11.53 -15.71
N ASP A 495 10.05 -10.48 -15.37
CA ASP A 495 10.96 -9.74 -16.26
C ASP A 495 10.26 -9.02 -17.44
N ARG A 496 8.93 -9.11 -17.55
CA ARG A 496 8.15 -8.38 -18.54
C ARG A 496 7.86 -6.96 -18.08
N VAL A 497 8.06 -6.01 -18.98
CA VAL A 497 7.69 -4.60 -18.79
C VAL A 497 6.26 -4.38 -19.27
N TYR A 498 5.40 -3.89 -18.39
CA TYR A 498 4.02 -3.52 -18.69
C TYR A 498 3.88 -2.00 -18.72
N THR A 499 3.63 -1.42 -19.90
CA THR A 499 3.46 0.03 -20.11
C THR A 499 2.04 0.36 -20.52
N HIS A 500 1.24 0.94 -19.62
CA HIS A 500 -0.19 1.16 -19.88
C HIS A 500 -0.72 2.46 -19.27
N PHE A 501 -1.74 3.04 -19.90
CA PHE A 501 -2.64 3.99 -19.26
C PHE A 501 -3.72 3.24 -18.48
N TYR A 502 -3.72 3.44 -17.16
CA TYR A 502 -4.72 2.96 -16.23
C TYR A 502 -5.81 4.01 -16.03
N PRO A 503 -7.09 3.67 -16.22
CA PRO A 503 -8.17 4.61 -15.97
C PRO A 503 -8.23 4.96 -14.48
N LEU A 504 -8.20 6.25 -14.18
CA LEU A 504 -8.46 6.76 -12.84
C LEU A 504 -9.98 6.88 -12.68
N LEU A 505 -10.48 6.20 -11.67
CA LEU A 505 -11.89 6.11 -11.37
C LEU A 505 -12.12 6.65 -9.96
N ALA A 506 -13.10 7.54 -9.83
CA ALA A 506 -13.60 7.99 -8.54
C ALA A 506 -15.10 7.75 -8.49
N LEU A 507 -15.54 7.15 -7.37
CA LEU A 507 -16.95 7.13 -7.01
C LEU A 507 -17.24 8.45 -6.27
N LYS A 508 -18.20 9.24 -6.74
CA LYS A 508 -18.70 10.44 -6.07
C LYS A 508 -20.20 10.25 -5.80
N PRO A 509 -20.85 11.08 -4.95
CA PRO A 509 -22.31 11.05 -4.78
C PRO A 509 -23.07 11.20 -6.10
N SER A 510 -22.48 11.91 -7.08
CA SER A 510 -23.04 12.07 -8.44
C SER A 510 -22.88 10.84 -9.35
N GLY A 511 -22.25 9.76 -8.90
CA GLY A 511 -21.98 8.57 -9.70
C GLY A 511 -20.50 8.29 -9.92
N LEU A 512 -20.24 7.22 -10.67
CA LEU A 512 -18.91 6.86 -11.16
C LEU A 512 -18.44 7.89 -12.19
N LYS A 513 -17.24 8.44 -11.99
CA LYS A 513 -16.58 9.31 -12.96
C LYS A 513 -15.20 8.79 -13.31
N LYS A 514 -14.86 8.82 -14.60
CA LYS A 514 -13.47 8.71 -15.07
C LYS A 514 -12.82 10.06 -14.84
N THR A 515 -11.86 10.10 -13.93
CA THR A 515 -11.19 11.31 -13.47
C THR A 515 -9.85 11.56 -14.16
N GLY A 516 -9.45 10.64 -15.05
CA GLY A 516 -8.29 10.75 -15.92
C GLY A 516 -7.68 9.39 -16.23
N GLU A 517 -6.44 9.37 -16.69
CA GLU A 517 -5.67 8.16 -16.96
C GLU A 517 -4.23 8.32 -16.46
N LEU A 518 -3.75 7.33 -15.68
CA LEU A 518 -2.40 7.29 -15.13
C LEU A 518 -1.51 6.38 -15.98
N HIS A 519 -0.38 6.89 -16.45
CA HIS A 519 0.58 6.16 -17.28
C HIS A 519 1.66 5.52 -16.42
N LEU A 520 1.66 4.19 -16.36
CA LEU A 520 2.61 3.42 -15.54
C LEU A 520 3.42 2.45 -16.41
N ALA A 521 4.69 2.30 -16.06
CA ALA A 521 5.56 1.20 -16.46
C ALA A 521 5.83 0.31 -15.24
N VAL A 522 5.53 -0.98 -15.31
CA VAL A 522 5.72 -1.92 -14.19
C VAL A 522 6.53 -3.12 -14.63
N ARG A 523 7.55 -3.50 -13.85
CA ARG A 523 8.33 -4.72 -14.03
C ARG A 523 8.49 -5.45 -12.70
N PHE A 524 8.24 -6.76 -12.70
CA PHE A 524 8.56 -7.63 -11.57
C PHE A 524 9.70 -8.57 -11.97
N THR A 525 10.87 -8.37 -11.37
CA THR A 525 12.09 -9.12 -11.66
C THR A 525 12.29 -10.19 -10.60
N CYS A 526 12.35 -11.46 -10.99
CA CYS A 526 12.54 -12.55 -10.02
C CYS A 526 14.03 -12.90 -9.86
N THR A 527 14.54 -12.78 -8.63
CA THR A 527 15.93 -13.11 -8.29
C THR A 527 16.07 -14.51 -7.71
N ALA A 528 15.03 -15.03 -7.04
CA ALA A 528 15.03 -16.35 -6.41
C ALA A 528 13.81 -17.19 -6.80
N TRP A 529 13.83 -17.74 -8.02
CA TRP A 529 12.70 -18.48 -8.60
C TRP A 529 12.24 -19.70 -7.77
N VAL A 530 13.18 -20.48 -7.24
CA VAL A 530 12.87 -21.65 -6.38
C VAL A 530 12.15 -21.21 -5.10
N ASN A 531 12.64 -20.15 -4.45
CA ASN A 531 12.01 -19.60 -3.25
C ASN A 531 10.60 -19.10 -3.55
N MET A 532 10.41 -18.43 -4.70
CA MET A 532 9.11 -17.96 -5.15
C MET A 532 8.11 -19.12 -5.34
N ILE A 533 8.50 -20.21 -6.00
CA ILE A 533 7.61 -21.38 -6.17
C ILE A 533 7.30 -22.03 -4.83
N ALA A 534 8.29 -22.20 -3.97
CA ALA A 534 8.11 -22.80 -2.64
C ALA A 534 7.14 -22.00 -1.76
N LEU A 535 6.99 -20.69 -1.98
CA LEU A 535 6.03 -19.86 -1.24
C LEU A 535 4.59 -20.28 -1.47
N TYR A 536 4.23 -20.81 -2.66
CA TYR A 536 2.85 -21.25 -2.91
C TYR A 536 2.39 -22.36 -1.96
N GLY A 537 3.30 -23.20 -1.46
CA GLY A 537 2.97 -24.20 -0.44
C GLY A 537 2.97 -23.69 1.00
N ARG A 538 3.44 -22.45 1.24
CA ARG A 538 3.63 -21.87 2.56
C ARG A 538 2.46 -20.95 2.96
N PRO A 539 2.17 -20.84 4.27
CA PRO A 539 1.15 -19.92 4.77
C PRO A 539 1.44 -18.47 4.34
N LEU A 540 0.35 -17.74 4.12
CA LEU A 540 0.40 -16.34 3.73
C LEU A 540 0.92 -15.48 4.90
N LEU A 541 0.31 -15.65 6.07
CA LEU A 541 0.67 -14.93 7.31
C LEU A 541 1.76 -15.66 8.12
N PRO A 542 2.44 -14.97 9.04
CA PRO A 542 3.32 -15.60 10.01
C PRO A 542 2.62 -16.67 10.86
N LYS A 543 3.40 -17.65 11.35
CA LYS A 543 2.88 -18.81 12.11
C LYS A 543 2.00 -18.41 13.30
N MET A 544 2.32 -17.31 13.96
CA MET A 544 1.64 -16.85 15.17
C MET A 544 0.14 -16.57 14.95
N HIS A 545 -0.24 -16.09 13.76
CA HIS A 545 -1.63 -15.88 13.34
C HIS A 545 -2.47 -17.16 13.30
N TYR A 546 -1.84 -18.33 13.14
CA TYR A 546 -2.53 -19.62 13.09
C TYR A 546 -2.49 -20.34 14.44
N THR A 547 -1.39 -20.21 15.18
CA THR A 547 -1.24 -20.88 16.48
C THR A 547 -1.99 -20.16 17.60
N GLN A 548 -2.12 -18.84 17.51
CA GLN A 548 -2.81 -17.96 18.46
C GLN A 548 -3.63 -16.93 17.65
N PRO A 549 -4.77 -17.33 17.08
CA PRO A 549 -5.55 -16.46 16.19
C PRO A 549 -6.14 -15.27 16.95
N ILE A 550 -6.16 -14.12 16.30
CA ILE A 550 -6.83 -12.90 16.77
C ILE A 550 -8.27 -12.94 16.26
N SER A 551 -9.24 -12.60 17.10
CA SER A 551 -10.65 -12.55 16.68
C SER A 551 -10.87 -11.48 15.60
N VAL A 552 -11.85 -11.67 14.71
CA VAL A 552 -12.11 -10.75 13.59
C VAL A 552 -12.38 -9.32 14.08
N MET A 553 -13.24 -9.17 15.08
CA MET A 553 -13.58 -7.87 15.67
C MET A 553 -12.36 -7.16 16.27
N GLN A 554 -11.48 -7.92 16.92
CA GLN A 554 -10.25 -7.37 17.48
C GLN A 554 -9.25 -7.00 16.38
N LEU A 555 -9.17 -7.76 15.29
CA LEU A 555 -8.29 -7.50 14.17
C LEU A 555 -8.64 -6.19 13.46
N ASP A 556 -9.93 -5.90 13.26
CA ASP A 556 -10.38 -4.66 12.64
C ASP A 556 -10.06 -3.43 13.51
N TYR A 557 -10.27 -3.54 14.83
CA TYR A 557 -9.83 -2.52 15.78
C TYR A 557 -8.32 -2.28 15.70
N LEU A 558 -7.52 -3.35 15.78
CA LEU A 558 -6.06 -3.26 15.74
C LEU A 558 -5.58 -2.67 14.41
N ARG A 559 -6.19 -3.01 13.27
CA ARG A 559 -5.86 -2.42 11.97
C ARG A 559 -6.13 -0.92 11.94
N HIS A 560 -7.25 -0.48 12.49
CA HIS A 560 -7.54 0.94 12.57
C HIS A 560 -6.50 1.69 13.42
N GLN A 561 -6.08 1.12 14.56
CA GLN A 561 -5.02 1.70 15.39
C GLN A 561 -3.67 1.73 14.68
N ALA A 562 -3.30 0.65 13.99
CA ALA A 562 -2.09 0.59 13.16
C ALA A 562 -2.07 1.69 12.10
N MET A 563 -3.18 1.88 11.39
CA MET A 563 -3.34 2.95 10.40
C MET A 563 -3.18 4.34 11.03
N GLN A 564 -3.80 4.60 12.19
CA GLN A 564 -3.68 5.91 12.85
C GLN A 564 -2.23 6.23 13.21
N ILE A 565 -1.48 5.25 13.71
CA ILE A 565 -0.05 5.40 14.02
C ILE A 565 0.76 5.71 12.75
N VAL A 566 0.50 5.00 11.65
CA VAL A 566 1.15 5.25 10.36
C VAL A 566 0.84 6.67 9.86
N ALA A 567 -0.44 7.08 9.89
CA ALA A 567 -0.86 8.41 9.46
C ALA A 567 -0.19 9.52 10.27
N ALA A 568 -0.16 9.39 11.60
CA ALA A 568 0.48 10.36 12.50
C ALA A 568 2.01 10.43 12.33
N ARG A 569 2.66 9.32 11.93
CA ARG A 569 4.09 9.32 11.62
C ARG A 569 4.38 10.01 10.28
N LEU A 570 3.61 9.70 9.25
CA LEU A 570 3.81 10.23 7.90
C LEU A 570 3.41 11.71 7.77
N SER A 571 2.47 12.19 8.58
CA SER A 571 2.07 13.60 8.62
C SER A 571 3.12 14.53 9.23
N ARG A 572 4.12 13.99 9.94
CA ARG A 572 5.24 14.76 10.53
C ARG A 572 6.46 14.85 9.61
N ALA A 573 6.43 14.19 8.47
CA ALA A 573 7.51 14.25 7.50
C ALA A 573 7.42 15.53 6.65
N GLU A 574 8.51 15.89 5.98
CA GLU A 574 8.55 17.02 5.03
C GLU A 574 8.88 16.48 3.62
N PRO A 575 7.98 16.67 2.63
CA PRO A 575 6.60 17.17 2.75
C PRO A 575 5.67 16.18 3.48
N PRO A 576 4.61 16.64 4.14
CA PRO A 576 3.75 15.76 4.94
C PRO A 576 2.80 14.92 4.07
N LEU A 577 2.73 13.63 4.36
CA LEU A 577 1.64 12.78 3.88
C LEU A 577 0.52 12.80 4.93
N ARG A 578 -0.49 13.63 4.67
CA ARG A 578 -1.59 13.89 5.59
C ARG A 578 -2.51 12.67 5.77
N ARG A 579 -3.32 12.70 6.83
CA ARG A 579 -4.18 11.59 7.23
C ARG A 579 -5.13 11.13 6.13
N GLU A 580 -5.74 12.05 5.40
CA GLU A 580 -6.67 11.74 4.31
C GLU A 580 -6.03 10.92 3.18
N VAL A 581 -4.77 11.20 2.87
CA VAL A 581 -3.98 10.47 1.86
C VAL A 581 -3.71 9.04 2.34
N VAL A 582 -3.30 8.90 3.60
CA VAL A 582 -3.01 7.60 4.22
C VAL A 582 -4.27 6.75 4.38
N GLU A 583 -5.38 7.34 4.86
CA GLU A 583 -6.67 6.67 5.02
C GLU A 583 -7.22 6.17 3.67
N TYR A 584 -7.10 6.99 2.62
CA TYR A 584 -7.50 6.59 1.27
C TYR A 584 -6.60 5.50 0.71
N MET A 585 -5.28 5.58 0.89
CA MET A 585 -4.34 4.56 0.43
C MET A 585 -4.57 3.19 1.10
N LEU A 586 -4.93 3.17 2.39
CA LEU A 586 -5.12 1.96 3.20
C LEU A 586 -6.56 1.40 3.21
N ASP A 587 -7.49 2.01 2.48
CA ASP A 587 -8.90 1.58 2.40
C ASP A 587 -9.62 1.48 3.75
N VAL A 588 -9.47 2.50 4.59
CA VAL A 588 -10.10 2.50 5.93
C VAL A 588 -11.62 2.32 5.86
N GLY A 589 -12.27 2.90 4.84
CA GLY A 589 -13.71 2.78 4.59
C GLY A 589 -14.16 1.46 3.92
N SER A 590 -13.26 0.50 3.64
CA SER A 590 -13.66 -0.76 2.99
C SER A 590 -14.56 -1.65 3.85
N HIS A 591 -14.53 -1.46 5.18
CA HIS A 591 -15.32 -2.23 6.16
C HIS A 591 -16.71 -1.64 6.40
N MET A 592 -16.97 -0.43 5.91
CA MET A 592 -18.30 0.14 5.97
C MET A 592 -19.23 -0.62 5.02
N PHE A 593 -20.43 -0.91 5.50
CA PHE A 593 -21.44 -1.57 4.70
C PHE A 593 -21.78 -0.70 3.47
N SER A 594 -21.86 -1.33 2.30
CA SER A 594 -22.35 -0.70 1.07
C SER A 594 -23.25 -1.68 0.34
N LEU A 595 -24.44 -1.21 -0.03
CA LEU A 595 -25.40 -2.00 -0.81
C LEU A 595 -24.84 -2.34 -2.19
N ARG A 596 -24.15 -1.39 -2.83
CA ARG A 596 -23.46 -1.57 -4.12
C ARG A 596 -22.44 -2.71 -4.04
N ARG A 597 -21.55 -2.68 -3.04
CA ARG A 597 -20.55 -3.75 -2.82
C ARG A 597 -21.22 -5.11 -2.57
N SER A 598 -22.33 -5.11 -1.83
CA SER A 598 -23.10 -6.33 -1.57
C SER A 598 -23.70 -6.92 -2.86
N LYS A 599 -24.27 -6.08 -3.74
CA LYS A 599 -24.74 -6.49 -5.07
C LYS A 599 -23.60 -6.97 -5.96
N ALA A 600 -22.48 -6.26 -6.01
CA ALA A 600 -21.29 -6.66 -6.76
C ALA A 600 -20.83 -8.07 -6.35
N ASN A 601 -20.75 -8.34 -5.04
CA ASN A 601 -20.42 -9.66 -4.51
C ASN A 601 -21.48 -10.71 -4.88
N PHE A 602 -22.77 -10.37 -4.87
CA PHE A 602 -23.84 -11.29 -5.30
C PHE A 602 -23.70 -11.66 -6.78
N TYR A 603 -23.52 -10.69 -7.67
CA TYR A 603 -23.32 -10.97 -9.11
C TYR A 603 -22.05 -11.77 -9.38
N ARG A 604 -20.98 -11.54 -8.61
CA ARG A 604 -19.78 -12.38 -8.64
C ARG A 604 -20.11 -13.84 -8.35
N ILE A 605 -20.93 -14.12 -7.33
CA ILE A 605 -21.42 -15.49 -7.07
C ILE A 605 -22.23 -16.02 -8.23
N THR A 606 -23.21 -15.26 -8.72
CA THR A 606 -24.06 -15.71 -9.84
C THR A 606 -23.21 -16.04 -11.06
N SER A 607 -22.13 -15.29 -11.30
CA SER A 607 -21.19 -15.55 -12.39
C SER A 607 -20.43 -16.87 -12.26
N LEU A 608 -20.22 -17.36 -11.03
CA LEU A 608 -19.63 -18.70 -10.80
C LEU A 608 -20.58 -19.81 -11.25
N PHE A 609 -21.89 -19.60 -11.14
CA PHE A 609 -22.91 -20.55 -11.59
C PHE A 609 -23.12 -20.56 -13.11
N CYS A 610 -22.67 -19.53 -13.84
CA CYS A 610 -22.69 -19.54 -15.30
C CYS A 610 -21.89 -20.69 -15.91
N GLY A 611 -20.80 -21.12 -15.24
CA GLY A 611 -20.04 -22.30 -15.66
C GLY A 611 -20.89 -23.57 -15.61
N PHE A 612 -21.62 -23.78 -14.51
CA PHE A 612 -22.57 -24.90 -14.38
C PHE A 612 -23.67 -24.84 -15.43
N ALA A 613 -24.20 -23.65 -15.73
CA ALA A 613 -25.19 -23.48 -16.79
C ALA A 613 -24.62 -23.83 -18.19
N ALA A 614 -23.36 -23.50 -18.46
CA ALA A 614 -22.68 -23.88 -19.69
C ALA A 614 -22.47 -25.41 -19.78
N THR A 615 -22.06 -26.05 -18.67
CA THR A 615 -21.95 -27.52 -18.58
C THR A 615 -23.32 -28.19 -18.77
N ALA A 616 -24.39 -27.64 -18.18
CA ALA A 616 -25.74 -28.15 -18.35
C ALA A 616 -26.22 -28.04 -19.80
N LYS A 617 -25.95 -26.91 -20.48
CA LYS A 617 -26.23 -26.76 -21.92
C LYS A 617 -25.42 -27.71 -22.79
N TRP A 618 -24.15 -27.94 -22.46
CA TRP A 618 -23.32 -28.91 -23.16
C TRP A 618 -23.85 -30.34 -22.99
N TYR A 619 -24.23 -30.70 -21.75
CA TYR A 619 -24.88 -31.97 -21.45
C TYR A 619 -26.20 -32.15 -22.21
N ASP A 620 -27.02 -31.11 -22.29
CA ASP A 620 -28.25 -31.13 -23.09
C ASP A 620 -27.96 -31.30 -24.60
N GLY A 621 -26.85 -30.75 -25.08
CA GLY A 621 -26.32 -30.98 -26.43
C GLY A 621 -25.92 -32.44 -26.69
N ILE A 622 -25.36 -33.13 -25.69
CA ILE A 622 -25.06 -34.57 -25.74
C ILE A 622 -26.37 -35.38 -25.74
N ARG A 623 -27.30 -35.05 -24.84
CA ARG A 623 -28.61 -35.72 -24.73
C ARG A 623 -29.42 -35.60 -26.03
N SER A 624 -29.35 -34.44 -26.70
CA SER A 624 -30.04 -34.18 -27.96
C SER A 624 -29.28 -34.68 -29.20
N TRP A 625 -28.13 -35.35 -29.03
CA TRP A 625 -27.30 -35.88 -30.13
C TRP A 625 -26.91 -34.82 -31.18
N ARG A 626 -26.79 -33.55 -30.77
CA ARG A 626 -26.53 -32.44 -31.69
C ARG A 626 -25.25 -32.61 -32.49
N ASN A 627 -24.23 -33.23 -31.89
CA ASN A 627 -23.05 -33.72 -32.57
C ASN A 627 -22.89 -35.23 -32.26
N PRO A 628 -23.20 -36.12 -33.22
CA PRO A 628 -23.29 -37.55 -32.98
C PRO A 628 -21.93 -38.14 -32.61
N ILE A 629 -20.83 -37.66 -33.21
CA ILE A 629 -19.48 -38.16 -32.95
C ILE A 629 -19.08 -37.91 -31.49
N THR A 630 -19.24 -36.67 -31.02
CA THR A 630 -18.93 -36.35 -29.60
C THR A 630 -19.83 -37.11 -28.64
N THR A 631 -21.08 -37.36 -29.02
CA THR A 631 -22.04 -38.10 -28.20
C THR A 631 -21.60 -39.55 -28.05
N VAL A 632 -21.25 -40.23 -29.16
CA VAL A 632 -20.72 -41.60 -29.14
C VAL A 632 -19.44 -41.69 -28.31
N LEU A 633 -18.49 -40.75 -28.48
CA LEU A 633 -17.25 -40.71 -27.68
C LEU A 633 -17.53 -40.56 -26.18
N VAL A 634 -18.48 -39.71 -25.79
CA VAL A 634 -18.88 -39.54 -24.39
C VAL A 634 -19.51 -40.82 -23.83
N HIS A 635 -20.33 -41.53 -24.62
CA HIS A 635 -20.92 -42.81 -24.20
C HIS A 635 -19.86 -43.91 -24.05
N MET A 636 -18.90 -43.98 -24.98
CA MET A 636 -17.76 -44.90 -24.87
C MET A 636 -16.91 -44.61 -23.64
N LEU A 637 -16.60 -43.34 -23.37
CA LEU A 637 -15.90 -42.93 -22.16
C LEU A 637 -16.69 -43.30 -20.90
N PHE A 638 -18.00 -43.04 -20.89
CA PHE A 638 -18.87 -43.37 -19.76
C PHE A 638 -18.91 -44.87 -19.48
N LEU A 639 -19.02 -45.72 -20.52
CA LEU A 639 -18.93 -47.17 -20.39
C LEU A 639 -17.59 -47.62 -19.80
N ILE A 640 -16.47 -47.07 -20.32
CA ILE A 640 -15.13 -47.37 -19.78
C ILE A 640 -15.03 -46.99 -18.30
N LEU A 641 -15.53 -45.82 -17.91
CA LEU A 641 -15.48 -45.35 -16.53
C LEU A 641 -16.38 -46.15 -15.57
N ILE A 642 -17.50 -46.69 -16.05
CA ILE A 642 -18.35 -47.59 -15.28
C ILE A 642 -17.69 -48.97 -15.12
N CYS A 643 -17.14 -49.52 -16.19
CA CYS A 643 -16.45 -50.81 -16.14
C CYS A 643 -15.18 -50.77 -15.28
N TYR A 644 -14.53 -49.60 -15.19
CA TYR A 644 -13.29 -49.39 -14.45
C TYR A 644 -13.39 -48.13 -13.59
N PRO A 645 -14.06 -48.21 -12.42
CA PRO A 645 -14.24 -47.05 -11.55
C PRO A 645 -12.91 -46.46 -11.04
N GLU A 646 -11.83 -47.25 -11.03
CA GLU A 646 -10.48 -46.79 -10.69
C GLU A 646 -9.96 -45.70 -11.65
N LEU A 647 -10.47 -45.64 -12.89
CA LEU A 647 -10.08 -44.63 -13.88
C LEU A 647 -10.80 -43.28 -13.72
N ILE A 648 -11.81 -43.17 -12.85
CA ILE A 648 -12.60 -41.93 -12.68
C ILE A 648 -11.71 -40.77 -12.20
N LEU A 649 -10.93 -40.95 -11.13
CA LEU A 649 -10.07 -39.88 -10.63
C LEU A 649 -8.92 -39.55 -11.61
N PRO A 650 -8.16 -40.52 -12.16
CA PRO A 650 -7.15 -40.25 -13.19
C PRO A 650 -7.68 -39.43 -14.37
N THR A 651 -8.84 -39.79 -14.92
CA THR A 651 -9.43 -39.08 -16.06
C THR A 651 -9.82 -37.64 -15.69
N ILE A 652 -10.39 -37.38 -14.51
CA ILE A 652 -10.69 -36.01 -14.05
C ILE A 652 -9.42 -35.14 -14.01
N PHE A 653 -8.33 -35.64 -13.41
CA PHE A 653 -7.09 -34.87 -13.33
C PHE A 653 -6.42 -34.68 -14.70
N LEU A 654 -6.52 -35.67 -15.60
CA LEU A 654 -6.07 -35.53 -16.99
C LEU A 654 -6.88 -34.47 -17.74
N TYR A 655 -8.21 -34.42 -17.55
CA TYR A 655 -9.05 -33.37 -18.11
C TYR A 655 -8.67 -31.98 -17.57
N MET A 656 -8.41 -31.85 -16.27
CA MET A 656 -7.92 -30.60 -15.68
C MET A 656 -6.61 -30.15 -16.32
N PHE A 657 -5.67 -31.06 -16.56
CA PHE A 657 -4.42 -30.79 -17.27
C PHE A 657 -4.67 -30.30 -18.71
N MET A 658 -5.50 -31.01 -19.47
CA MET A 658 -5.80 -30.67 -20.86
C MET A 658 -6.55 -29.34 -21.00
N ILE A 659 -7.53 -29.08 -20.13
CA ILE A 659 -8.26 -27.80 -20.08
C ILE A 659 -7.29 -26.66 -19.73
N GLY A 660 -6.41 -26.89 -18.75
CA GLY A 660 -5.36 -25.93 -18.40
C GLY A 660 -4.47 -25.61 -19.59
N LEU A 661 -3.97 -26.62 -20.31
CA LEU A 661 -3.14 -26.41 -21.50
C LEU A 661 -3.89 -25.66 -22.61
N TRP A 662 -5.17 -25.99 -22.81
CA TRP A 662 -6.03 -25.32 -23.78
C TRP A 662 -6.25 -23.84 -23.43
N ASN A 663 -6.53 -23.56 -22.16
CA ASN A 663 -6.77 -22.20 -21.66
C ASN A 663 -5.53 -21.30 -21.75
N TYR A 664 -4.32 -21.85 -21.91
CA TYR A 664 -3.11 -21.05 -22.13
C TYR A 664 -3.24 -20.11 -23.33
N ARG A 665 -3.97 -20.52 -24.39
CA ARG A 665 -4.22 -19.69 -25.58
C ARG A 665 -5.07 -18.45 -25.28
N TYR A 666 -5.91 -18.53 -24.26
CA TYR A 666 -6.82 -17.47 -23.82
C TYR A 666 -6.31 -16.76 -22.56
N LYS A 667 -5.03 -16.94 -22.20
CA LYS A 667 -4.47 -16.32 -21.00
C LYS A 667 -4.63 -14.79 -21.03
N PRO A 668 -4.93 -14.15 -19.90
CA PRO A 668 -4.93 -12.69 -19.80
C PRO A 668 -3.56 -12.13 -20.19
N ARG A 669 -3.53 -11.21 -21.18
CA ARG A 669 -2.28 -10.57 -21.65
C ARG A 669 -1.98 -9.24 -20.97
N HIS A 670 -3.02 -8.61 -20.44
CA HIS A 670 -2.94 -7.31 -19.79
C HIS A 670 -2.96 -7.50 -18.26
N PRO A 671 -2.28 -6.62 -17.52
CA PRO A 671 -2.35 -6.63 -16.07
C PRO A 671 -3.80 -6.33 -15.63
N PRO A 672 -4.24 -6.87 -14.49
CA PRO A 672 -5.56 -6.59 -13.95
C PRO A 672 -5.68 -5.09 -13.66
N TYR A 673 -6.84 -4.53 -13.96
CA TYR A 673 -7.21 -3.15 -13.69
C TYR A 673 -8.58 -3.13 -13.01
N MET A 674 -8.99 -1.94 -12.55
CA MET A 674 -10.26 -1.75 -11.86
C MET A 674 -11.45 -1.94 -12.82
N ASP A 675 -12.32 -2.92 -12.57
CA ASP A 675 -13.43 -3.26 -13.46
C ASP A 675 -14.75 -2.64 -12.97
N THR A 676 -15.19 -1.59 -13.64
CA THR A 676 -16.40 -0.80 -13.32
C THR A 676 -17.67 -1.62 -13.30
N LYS A 677 -17.79 -2.62 -14.19
CA LYS A 677 -18.95 -3.51 -14.29
C LYS A 677 -18.95 -4.52 -13.16
N LEU A 678 -17.79 -5.10 -12.85
CA LEU A 678 -17.63 -5.99 -11.71
C LEU A 678 -17.96 -5.28 -10.39
N CYS A 679 -17.61 -4.00 -10.28
CA CYS A 679 -17.89 -3.16 -9.12
C CYS A 679 -19.36 -2.74 -8.97
N HIS A 680 -20.20 -3.04 -9.96
CA HIS A 680 -21.57 -2.56 -10.10
C HIS A 680 -21.68 -1.02 -10.08
N ALA A 681 -20.59 -0.31 -10.41
CA ALA A 681 -20.50 1.14 -10.26
C ALA A 681 -21.24 1.90 -11.37
N GLU A 682 -21.38 1.30 -12.57
CA GLU A 682 -22.13 1.87 -13.70
C GLU A 682 -23.66 1.80 -13.51
N PHE A 683 -24.14 0.90 -12.66
CA PHE A 683 -25.57 0.62 -12.47
C PHE A 683 -26.08 1.04 -11.08
N THR A 684 -25.29 1.82 -10.34
CA THR A 684 -25.63 2.22 -8.96
C THR A 684 -26.68 3.32 -8.95
N ASN A 685 -27.71 3.15 -8.13
CA ASN A 685 -28.73 4.18 -7.92
C ASN A 685 -28.20 5.32 -7.03
N PRO A 686 -28.64 6.58 -7.21
CA PRO A 686 -28.22 7.72 -6.39
C PRO A 686 -28.39 7.49 -4.87
N ASP A 687 -29.48 6.86 -4.45
CA ASP A 687 -29.75 6.55 -3.03
C ASP A 687 -28.75 5.56 -2.42
N GLU A 688 -28.14 4.70 -3.25
CA GLU A 688 -27.12 3.74 -2.80
C GLU A 688 -25.77 4.42 -2.64
N LEU A 689 -25.46 5.39 -3.50
CA LEU A 689 -24.30 6.26 -3.33
C LEU A 689 -24.45 7.16 -2.11
N ASP A 690 -25.64 7.72 -1.90
CA ASP A 690 -25.91 8.57 -0.73
C ASP A 690 -25.75 7.80 0.60
N GLU A 691 -26.05 6.50 0.63
CA GLU A 691 -25.78 5.64 1.78
C GLU A 691 -24.28 5.38 1.95
N GLU A 692 -23.54 5.09 0.87
CA GLU A 692 -22.11 4.78 0.93
C GLU A 692 -21.25 5.99 1.36
N PHE A 693 -21.71 7.21 1.09
CA PHE A 693 -21.06 8.46 1.49
C PHE A 693 -21.65 9.10 2.76
N ASP A 694 -22.62 8.46 3.42
CA ASP A 694 -23.14 8.96 4.69
C ASP A 694 -22.11 8.78 5.80
N SER A 695 -22.09 9.72 6.73
CA SER A 695 -21.20 9.69 7.89
C SER A 695 -21.70 8.71 8.95
N PHE A 696 -20.84 8.40 9.93
CA PHE A 696 -21.22 7.59 11.08
C PHE A 696 -20.89 8.35 12.39
N PRO A 697 -21.88 8.66 13.25
CA PRO A 697 -23.33 8.43 13.11
C PRO A 697 -23.93 9.13 11.87
N SER A 698 -25.05 8.60 11.36
CA SER A 698 -25.70 9.12 10.15
C SER A 698 -26.07 10.59 10.29
N SER A 699 -25.79 11.36 9.23
CA SER A 699 -26.20 12.76 9.11
C SER A 699 -27.63 12.92 8.57
N ARG A 700 -28.26 11.81 8.16
CA ARG A 700 -29.56 11.79 7.50
C ARG A 700 -30.69 11.74 8.53
N PRO A 701 -31.87 12.30 8.19
CA PRO A 701 -33.04 12.24 9.07
C PRO A 701 -33.50 10.78 9.30
N ALA A 702 -34.14 10.56 10.45
CA ALA A 702 -34.40 9.22 11.00
C ALA A 702 -35.30 8.34 10.11
N ASP A 703 -36.18 8.95 9.33
CA ASP A 703 -37.04 8.31 8.33
C ASP A 703 -36.22 7.66 7.19
N ILE A 704 -35.23 8.38 6.66
CA ILE A 704 -34.30 7.85 5.64
C ILE A 704 -33.47 6.71 6.23
N VAL A 705 -32.98 6.87 7.45
CA VAL A 705 -32.21 5.82 8.15
C VAL A 705 -33.08 4.57 8.35
N ARG A 706 -34.34 4.72 8.75
CA ARG A 706 -35.30 3.63 8.90
C ARG A 706 -35.57 2.92 7.57
N MET A 707 -35.80 3.68 6.50
CA MET A 707 -35.99 3.13 5.15
C MET A 707 -34.77 2.34 4.68
N ARG A 708 -33.56 2.85 4.91
CA ARG A 708 -32.30 2.14 4.63
C ARG A 708 -32.17 0.86 5.43
N TYR A 709 -32.51 0.90 6.71
CA TYR A 709 -32.50 -0.28 7.59
C TYR A 709 -33.50 -1.35 7.12
N ASP A 710 -34.72 -0.98 6.75
CA ASP A 710 -35.72 -1.91 6.24
C ASP A 710 -35.30 -2.52 4.90
N ARG A 711 -34.72 -1.70 4.00
CA ARG A 711 -34.09 -2.17 2.76
C ARG A 711 -32.96 -3.15 3.06
N LEU A 712 -32.06 -2.80 3.98
CA LEU A 712 -30.96 -3.66 4.43
C LEU A 712 -31.49 -4.99 4.98
N ARG A 713 -32.59 -4.99 5.73
CA ARG A 713 -33.19 -6.22 6.27
C ARG A 713 -33.77 -7.10 5.14
N SER A 714 -34.42 -6.50 4.15
CA SER A 714 -34.95 -7.22 2.98
C SER A 714 -33.85 -7.84 2.12
N VAL A 715 -32.73 -7.13 1.95
CA VAL A 715 -31.57 -7.59 1.18
C VAL A 715 -30.69 -8.53 2.02
N GLY A 716 -30.58 -8.29 3.31
CA GLY A 716 -29.86 -9.11 4.28
C GLY A 716 -30.40 -10.53 4.32
N GLY A 717 -31.72 -10.72 4.16
CA GLY A 717 -32.32 -12.04 3.97
C GLY A 717 -31.85 -12.77 2.70
N ARG A 718 -31.43 -12.04 1.66
CA ARG A 718 -30.83 -12.60 0.43
C ARG A 718 -29.30 -12.72 0.49
N VAL A 719 -28.65 -11.97 1.39
CA VAL A 719 -27.19 -11.79 1.45
C VAL A 719 -26.57 -12.49 2.66
N GLN A 720 -27.35 -13.26 3.43
CA GLN A 720 -26.98 -13.79 4.75
C GLN A 720 -25.53 -14.33 4.81
N THR A 721 -24.65 -13.47 5.33
CA THR A 721 -23.33 -13.66 5.95
C THR A 721 -22.20 -14.45 5.26
N VAL A 722 -22.27 -14.86 3.99
CA VAL A 722 -21.08 -15.50 3.33
C VAL A 722 -20.85 -15.11 1.86
N VAL A 723 -21.46 -14.04 1.36
CA VAL A 723 -21.47 -13.79 -0.09
C VAL A 723 -20.08 -13.43 -0.66
N GLY A 724 -19.42 -12.42 -0.09
CA GLY A 724 -18.12 -11.97 -0.58
C GLY A 724 -17.04 -13.06 -0.50
N ASP A 725 -17.04 -13.82 0.59
CA ASP A 725 -16.08 -14.89 0.80
C ASP A 725 -16.36 -16.07 -0.14
N LEU A 726 -17.62 -16.49 -0.31
CA LEU A 726 -17.98 -17.57 -1.23
C LEU A 726 -17.62 -17.21 -2.68
N ALA A 727 -17.90 -15.97 -3.11
CA ALA A 727 -17.48 -15.46 -4.40
C ALA A 727 -15.96 -15.57 -4.57
N THR A 728 -15.22 -15.12 -3.55
CA THR A 728 -13.75 -15.15 -3.55
C THR A 728 -13.23 -16.59 -3.61
N GLN A 729 -13.86 -17.54 -2.92
CA GLN A 729 -13.49 -18.95 -2.99
C GLN A 729 -13.75 -19.51 -4.40
N GLY A 730 -14.95 -19.38 -4.95
CA GLY A 730 -15.23 -19.91 -6.29
C GLY A 730 -14.36 -19.28 -7.38
N GLU A 731 -14.04 -17.99 -7.26
CA GLU A 731 -13.13 -17.31 -8.19
C GLU A 731 -11.69 -17.86 -8.09
N ARG A 732 -11.21 -18.18 -6.87
CA ARG A 732 -9.92 -18.86 -6.69
C ARG A 732 -9.92 -20.25 -7.33
N ALA A 733 -11.01 -21.01 -7.18
CA ALA A 733 -11.14 -22.30 -7.84
C ALA A 733 -11.07 -22.15 -9.37
N HIS A 734 -11.76 -21.15 -9.94
CA HIS A 734 -11.65 -20.85 -11.37
C HIS A 734 -10.24 -20.35 -11.77
N ALA A 735 -9.53 -19.66 -10.87
CA ALA A 735 -8.18 -19.17 -11.10
C ALA A 735 -7.14 -20.29 -11.28
N LEU A 736 -7.44 -21.52 -10.83
CA LEU A 736 -6.57 -22.69 -11.04
C LEU A 736 -6.28 -22.93 -12.52
N LEU A 737 -7.27 -22.72 -13.39
CA LEU A 737 -7.20 -23.06 -14.82
C LEU A 737 -7.27 -21.85 -15.76
N SER A 738 -7.39 -20.62 -15.24
CA SER A 738 -7.57 -19.43 -16.06
C SER A 738 -6.27 -18.75 -16.49
N TRP A 739 -5.11 -19.21 -16.01
CA TRP A 739 -3.80 -18.56 -16.21
C TRP A 739 -3.72 -17.12 -15.72
N ARG A 740 -4.62 -16.71 -14.81
CA ARG A 740 -4.57 -15.37 -14.19
C ARG A 740 -3.32 -15.19 -13.33
N ASP A 741 -2.88 -16.27 -12.68
CA ASP A 741 -1.55 -16.38 -12.10
C ASP A 741 -0.79 -17.43 -12.93
N PRO A 742 0.12 -17.00 -13.83
CA PRO A 742 0.83 -17.93 -14.72
C PRO A 742 1.62 -19.00 -13.97
N ARG A 743 2.14 -18.67 -12.79
CA ARG A 743 2.96 -19.57 -11.97
C ARG A 743 2.09 -20.59 -11.25
N ALA A 744 1.02 -20.13 -10.59
CA ALA A 744 0.10 -21.00 -9.88
C ALA A 744 -0.58 -21.98 -10.85
N THR A 745 -1.12 -21.50 -11.97
CA THR A 745 -1.74 -22.38 -12.97
C THR A 745 -0.74 -23.41 -13.51
N ALA A 746 0.50 -23.00 -13.81
CA ALA A 746 1.55 -23.93 -14.24
C ALA A 746 1.87 -25.02 -13.20
N ILE A 747 1.99 -24.64 -11.92
CA ILE A 747 2.19 -25.61 -10.82
C ILE A 747 1.00 -26.56 -10.72
N PHE A 748 -0.23 -26.04 -10.82
CA PHE A 748 -1.44 -26.83 -10.68
C PHE A 748 -1.64 -27.84 -11.83
N ILE A 749 -1.42 -27.44 -13.08
CA ILE A 749 -1.53 -28.36 -14.22
C ILE A 749 -0.47 -29.46 -14.15
N PHE A 750 0.77 -29.11 -13.76
CA PHE A 750 1.83 -30.09 -13.59
C PHE A 750 1.49 -31.08 -12.46
N LEU A 751 1.03 -30.58 -11.32
CA LEU A 751 0.60 -31.42 -10.21
C LEU A 751 -0.62 -32.28 -10.58
N SER A 752 -1.55 -31.78 -11.39
CA SER A 752 -2.68 -32.54 -11.90
C SER A 752 -2.22 -33.71 -12.78
N LEU A 753 -1.23 -33.50 -13.64
CA LEU A 753 -0.63 -34.56 -14.45
C LEU A 753 0.05 -35.62 -13.57
N VAL A 754 0.85 -35.19 -12.58
CA VAL A 754 1.51 -36.12 -11.64
C VAL A 754 0.46 -36.93 -10.86
N VAL A 755 -0.58 -36.28 -10.35
CA VAL A 755 -1.66 -36.96 -9.62
C VAL A 755 -2.41 -37.94 -10.53
N ALA A 756 -2.67 -37.59 -11.79
CA ALA A 756 -3.28 -38.50 -12.75
C ALA A 756 -2.43 -39.77 -12.97
N ILE A 757 -1.11 -39.61 -13.12
CA ILE A 757 -0.16 -40.72 -13.29
C ILE A 757 -0.12 -41.59 -12.02
N VAL A 758 -0.01 -40.98 -10.84
CA VAL A 758 0.03 -41.71 -9.56
C VAL A 758 -1.26 -42.50 -9.34
N LEU A 759 -2.43 -41.88 -9.58
CA LEU A 759 -3.72 -42.55 -9.44
C LEU A 759 -3.93 -43.67 -10.47
N TYR A 760 -3.29 -43.58 -11.64
CA TYR A 760 -3.36 -44.62 -12.66
C TYR A 760 -2.49 -45.83 -12.31
N VAL A 761 -1.31 -45.60 -11.73
CA VAL A 761 -0.35 -46.68 -11.40
C VAL A 761 -0.65 -47.32 -10.04
N THR A 762 -1.19 -46.56 -9.09
CA THR A 762 -1.34 -47.01 -7.70
C THR A 762 -2.78 -47.46 -7.44
N PRO A 763 -3.01 -48.68 -6.90
CA PRO A 763 -4.35 -49.13 -6.55
C PRO A 763 -5.03 -48.19 -5.56
N PHE A 764 -6.33 -47.91 -5.76
CA PHE A 764 -7.11 -46.98 -4.93
C PHE A 764 -7.06 -47.35 -3.43
N GLN A 765 -7.03 -48.65 -3.13
CA GLN A 765 -6.96 -49.17 -1.77
C GLN A 765 -5.71 -48.68 -1.02
N VAL A 766 -4.55 -48.69 -1.68
CA VAL A 766 -3.27 -48.25 -1.08
C VAL A 766 -3.34 -46.76 -0.74
N LEU A 767 -3.86 -45.96 -1.67
CA LEU A 767 -4.03 -44.52 -1.46
C LEU A 767 -5.00 -44.21 -0.32
N LEU A 768 -6.09 -44.97 -0.22
CA LEU A 768 -7.07 -44.81 0.86
C LEU A 768 -6.48 -45.17 2.23
N VAL A 769 -5.67 -46.22 2.31
CA VAL A 769 -4.95 -46.59 3.55
C VAL A 769 -3.98 -45.48 3.95
N ILE A 770 -3.17 -44.97 3.03
CA ILE A 770 -2.23 -43.87 3.31
C ILE A 770 -2.99 -42.62 3.77
N ALA A 771 -4.08 -42.27 3.08
CA ALA A 771 -4.90 -41.12 3.43
C ALA A 771 -5.54 -41.26 4.82
N MET A 772 -6.07 -42.44 5.14
CA MET A 772 -6.67 -42.72 6.46
C MET A 772 -5.63 -42.67 7.57
N LEU A 773 -4.46 -43.29 7.40
CA LEU A 773 -3.37 -43.20 8.38
C LEU A 773 -2.92 -41.76 8.59
N TYR A 774 -2.85 -40.96 7.52
CA TYR A 774 -2.51 -39.55 7.63
C TYR A 774 -3.59 -38.74 8.38
N LEU A 775 -4.88 -38.97 8.12
CA LEU A 775 -5.99 -38.27 8.78
C LEU A 775 -6.15 -38.69 10.25
N LEU A 776 -5.99 -39.98 10.54
CA LEU A 776 -6.12 -40.57 11.87
C LEU A 776 -4.85 -40.42 12.72
N ARG A 777 -3.78 -39.82 12.19
CA ARG A 777 -2.53 -39.60 12.95
C ARG A 777 -2.81 -38.88 14.27
N HIS A 778 -2.07 -39.28 15.30
CA HIS A 778 -2.18 -38.76 16.65
C HIS A 778 -2.12 -37.21 16.67
N PRO A 779 -2.91 -36.52 17.51
CA PRO A 779 -2.95 -35.05 17.57
C PRO A 779 -1.58 -34.38 17.73
N ARG A 780 -0.61 -35.04 18.39
CA ARG A 780 0.79 -34.55 18.50
C ARG A 780 1.49 -34.40 17.13
N PHE A 781 1.11 -35.18 16.12
CA PHE A 781 1.64 -35.09 14.76
C PHE A 781 0.77 -34.19 13.85
N ARG A 782 -0.32 -33.62 14.38
CA ARG A 782 -1.14 -32.64 13.64
C ARG A 782 -0.51 -31.27 13.81
N SER A 783 -0.03 -30.71 12.70
CA SER A 783 0.42 -29.33 12.68
C SER A 783 -0.78 -28.39 12.84
N ARG A 784 -0.62 -27.33 13.63
CA ARG A 784 -1.60 -26.22 13.70
C ARG A 784 -1.57 -25.35 12.43
N MET A 785 -0.61 -25.58 11.55
CA MET A 785 -0.48 -24.83 10.31
C MET A 785 -1.45 -25.35 9.25
N PRO A 786 -2.01 -24.48 8.41
CA PRO A 786 -2.77 -24.90 7.24
C PRO A 786 -1.95 -25.83 6.32
N SER A 787 -2.65 -26.78 5.69
CA SER A 787 -2.05 -27.73 4.76
C SER A 787 -1.49 -27.04 3.51
N VAL A 788 -0.54 -27.71 2.84
CA VAL A 788 0.08 -27.20 1.61
C VAL A 788 -0.96 -26.89 0.51
N PRO A 789 -1.95 -27.78 0.20
CA PRO A 789 -2.98 -27.46 -0.79
C PRO A 789 -3.86 -26.28 -0.38
N PHE A 790 -4.17 -26.14 0.92
CA PHE A 790 -4.95 -25.01 1.42
C PHE A 790 -4.18 -23.69 1.28
N ASN A 791 -2.87 -23.69 1.55
CA ASN A 791 -2.01 -22.53 1.37
C ASN A 791 -1.93 -22.12 -0.10
N PHE A 792 -1.73 -23.10 -0.99
CA PHE A 792 -1.70 -22.89 -2.43
C PHE A 792 -3.00 -22.23 -2.91
N TYR A 793 -4.14 -22.78 -2.49
CA TYR A 793 -5.44 -22.27 -2.86
C TYR A 793 -5.71 -20.85 -2.34
N ARG A 794 -5.35 -20.56 -1.08
CA ARG A 794 -5.54 -19.22 -0.48
C ARG A 794 -4.71 -18.13 -1.17
N ARG A 795 -3.62 -18.51 -1.85
CA ARG A 795 -2.71 -17.61 -2.59
C ARG A 795 -3.21 -17.25 -3.99
N LEU A 796 -4.19 -17.98 -4.51
CA LEU A 796 -4.75 -17.72 -5.83
C LEU A 796 -5.45 -16.35 -5.87
N PRO A 797 -5.35 -15.64 -7.01
CA PRO A 797 -6.04 -14.38 -7.19
C PRO A 797 -7.55 -14.61 -7.27
N ALA A 798 -8.30 -13.71 -6.64
CA ALA A 798 -9.75 -13.56 -6.79
C ALA A 798 -10.04 -12.22 -7.44
N LYS A 799 -11.20 -12.03 -8.06
CA LYS A 799 -11.56 -10.76 -8.72
C LYS A 799 -11.82 -9.62 -7.73
N SER A 800 -11.81 -9.89 -6.42
CA SER A 800 -11.92 -8.88 -5.37
C SER A 800 -10.82 -7.81 -5.42
N ASP A 801 -9.67 -8.11 -6.04
CA ASP A 801 -8.58 -7.16 -6.25
C ASP A 801 -8.85 -6.14 -7.38
N MET A 802 -9.90 -6.36 -8.19
CA MET A 802 -10.36 -5.46 -9.24
C MET A 802 -11.57 -4.61 -8.80
N LEU A 803 -11.89 -4.61 -7.49
CA LEU A 803 -13.00 -3.87 -6.91
C LEU A 803 -12.60 -2.48 -6.42
N LEU A 804 -13.50 -1.51 -6.66
CA LEU A 804 -13.41 -0.08 -6.32
C LEU A 804 -13.78 0.21 -4.87
#